data_AF-A0AAU5EX09-F1
#
_entry.id   AF-A0AAU5EX09-F1
#
_cell.length_a   1.000
_cell.length_b   1.000
_cell.length_c   1.000
_cell.angle_alpha   90.00
_cell.angle_beta   90.00
_cell.angle_gamma   90.00
#
_symmetry.space_group_name_H-M   'P 1'
#
loop_
_entity.id
_entity.type
_entity.pdbx_description
1 polymer ?
#
loop_
_entity_poly.entity_id
_entity_poly.type
_entity_poly.pdbx_seq_one_letter_code
_entity_poly.pdbx_strand_id
1 'polypeptide(L)'
;MESLVTSSADGDPVAAKPSELGGPAGAVAQILTGAGVATGAGFLVPGGVVVTCAHVVCDAGHGPGDEVEVCFPQAMGAPKARGRVLAGPWRRPEREDTAVIQLAQAPPLVPELLVGLAHGAKGRPAWSFGFPSSTFDGGHEGTATAGGPLRVLDHWVLQLHDANTVARGFSGAPVVDTQTGLVIGMVTSLPGADPHQRGLNTAYATPGEILREVWPALKPLDVCPYQDFRAFTYERARWFHGRDRAKEQLLRHLVGGRHGVLLQGPSGSGKSSLVQAGVLPELPSGWRSVVARPARGLGANLELAGLPGAAGGGILASAERFLAESSGTDRLLLVIDQFEELLTSPGPGHGSAVPDDDLVVLRQLTEVVESCAAVTVLLVMRNDFYPSLADRAPKLLQAVKPVVDLPPTLTSGELYDIITKPATDAALRFEEGLPQTILSEVLASGRYDTDPDEVRATVLPLLEKTLTLVWENRADNLLTCDAYAKVGRFGGSLAQWQDAVLGQLDERHKPVAQRVLALLVRHDQSGKSLDTRRQRSVAALRTLACGPAVDEAAVDRVLTVLTRERIITVRSSDESGGTGPPMAELVHDLLIDKWPELRRWGAAYAEFDMWLDHALERAGRWGGSGKGGDLLQGTDLELGRRWRAEFGLPAPAEDFLSRSERRRRWRRVQVAAVGVSAVCVAALAATGVIRVGADGGAGRSGSPVASASAYPATDGGARSLLTKAGTGADAGLVEALRPRHEDYEAVFRPGFAEQAERYYQASALWPTGPWAEPQQTVLQMWKATTEEIQAGTAPALKYFPGGYAKLKDGFRPGLVIYRWKYTEPGEPYGMAFDGLVFVNGHWALFPKPWLALGP
;
A
#
# COMPACT_ATOMS: atom_id res chain seq x y z
N MET A 1 -44.33 15.93 58.93
CA MET A 1 -43.67 14.77 59.53
C MET A 1 -43.56 13.72 58.44
N GLU A 2 -42.51 13.77 57.60
CA GLU A 2 -42.18 12.74 56.60
C GLU A 2 -40.88 13.10 55.84
N SER A 3 -40.33 12.11 55.11
CA SER A 3 -39.16 12.17 54.20
C SER A 3 -37.74 12.26 54.81
N LEU A 4 -37.25 11.11 55.26
CA LEU A 4 -35.83 10.66 55.24
C LEU A 4 -35.85 9.13 55.00
N VAL A 5 -34.72 8.54 54.55
CA VAL A 5 -34.54 7.18 53.92
C VAL A 5 -34.48 7.30 52.37
N THR A 6 -33.44 6.87 51.64
CA THR A 6 -32.23 6.06 51.96
C THR A 6 -31.01 6.40 51.06
N SER A 7 -29.82 5.90 51.45
CA SER A 7 -28.60 5.90 50.64
C SER A 7 -28.57 4.81 49.56
N SER A 8 -27.78 5.01 48.50
CA SER A 8 -27.12 3.93 47.77
C SER A 8 -25.69 4.35 47.41
N ALA A 9 -24.73 3.44 47.60
CA ALA A 9 -23.37 3.61 47.12
C ALA A 9 -23.26 2.97 45.73
N ASP A 10 -22.67 3.69 44.78
CA ASP A 10 -21.88 3.18 43.66
C ASP A 10 -21.18 4.41 43.05
N GLY A 11 -19.84 4.40 43.07
CA GLY A 11 -19.03 5.55 42.67
C GLY A 11 -17.95 5.11 41.70
N ASP A 12 -18.15 5.40 40.42
CA ASP A 12 -17.15 5.21 39.38
C ASP A 12 -15.87 6.03 39.68
N PRO A 13 -14.68 5.49 39.40
CA PRO A 13 -13.43 6.24 39.53
C PRO A 13 -13.34 7.29 38.41
N VAL A 14 -13.82 8.50 38.68
CA VAL A 14 -13.64 9.66 37.80
C VAL A 14 -12.14 9.91 37.61
N ALA A 15 -11.66 9.80 36.37
CA ALA A 15 -10.29 10.13 36.03
C ALA A 15 -10.00 11.60 36.31
N ALA A 16 -9.03 11.87 37.21
CA ALA A 16 -8.65 13.21 37.62
C ALA A 16 -8.10 14.03 36.43
N LYS A 17 -8.27 15.35 36.48
CA LYS A 17 -7.77 16.23 35.40
C LYS A 17 -6.24 16.36 35.50
N PRO A 18 -5.52 16.61 34.38
CA PRO A 18 -4.06 16.76 34.39
C PRO A 18 -3.52 17.84 35.35
N SER A 19 -4.34 18.84 35.70
CA SER A 19 -4.01 19.88 36.69
C SER A 19 -4.00 19.39 38.15
N GLU A 20 -4.53 18.20 38.44
CA GLU A 20 -4.69 17.64 39.79
C GLU A 20 -3.60 16.60 40.14
N LEU A 21 -2.76 16.22 39.17
CA LEU A 21 -1.67 15.24 39.34
C LEU A 21 -0.37 15.82 39.90
N GLY A 22 -0.36 17.11 40.23
CA GLY A 22 0.85 17.86 40.59
C GLY A 22 1.67 18.23 39.35
N GLY A 23 2.22 19.45 39.34
CA GLY A 23 3.13 19.90 38.29
C GLY A 23 4.48 19.15 38.34
N PRO A 24 5.51 19.57 37.57
CA PRO A 24 6.83 18.93 37.58
C PRO A 24 7.47 18.87 38.98
N ALA A 25 7.04 19.70 39.93
CA ALA A 25 7.40 19.63 41.35
C ALA A 25 7.04 18.29 42.00
N GLY A 26 5.92 17.65 41.61
CA GLY A 26 5.49 16.36 42.14
C GLY A 26 6.48 15.22 41.88
N ALA A 27 7.29 15.34 40.82
CA ALA A 27 8.33 14.37 40.47
C ALA A 27 9.62 14.54 41.29
N VAL A 28 9.74 15.63 42.08
CA VAL A 28 10.98 15.97 42.79
C VAL A 28 11.00 15.32 44.17
N ALA A 29 12.04 14.51 44.37
CA ALA A 29 12.28 13.74 45.57
C ALA A 29 13.21 14.49 46.54
N GLN A 30 12.97 14.36 47.85
CA GLN A 30 13.98 14.58 48.88
C GLN A 30 14.80 13.31 49.06
N ILE A 31 16.13 13.44 49.09
CA ILE A 31 17.04 12.34 49.47
C ILE A 31 17.28 12.41 50.98
N LEU A 32 16.87 11.38 51.72
CA LEU A 32 16.83 11.41 53.19
C LEU A 32 18.04 10.70 53.83
N THR A 33 18.55 11.27 54.92
CA THR A 33 19.41 10.55 55.88
C THR A 33 18.63 9.43 56.58
N GLY A 34 19.34 8.51 57.24
CA GLY A 34 18.74 7.55 58.18
C GLY A 34 17.98 8.18 59.38
N ALA A 35 18.09 9.49 59.59
CA ALA A 35 17.31 10.25 60.57
C ALA A 35 16.06 10.94 59.96
N GLY A 36 15.78 10.73 58.67
CA GLY A 36 14.66 11.33 57.95
C GLY A 36 14.86 12.78 57.51
N VAL A 37 16.07 13.33 57.63
CA VAL A 37 16.41 14.71 57.23
C VAL A 37 16.81 14.75 55.76
N ALA A 38 16.23 15.67 54.98
CA ALA A 38 16.58 15.90 53.58
C ALA A 38 17.98 16.53 53.43
N THR A 39 18.78 15.98 52.51
CA THR A 39 20.16 16.44 52.21
C THR A 39 20.27 17.16 50.87
N GLY A 40 19.38 16.84 49.95
CA GLY A 40 19.26 17.46 48.64
C GLY A 40 18.04 16.92 47.91
N ALA A 41 17.94 17.28 46.63
CA ALA A 41 16.88 16.86 45.75
C ALA A 41 17.30 15.68 44.85
N GLY A 42 16.33 14.99 44.30
CA GLY A 42 16.44 14.15 43.12
C GLY A 42 15.15 14.29 42.31
N PHE A 43 15.03 13.58 41.19
CA PHE A 43 13.78 13.54 40.43
C PHE A 43 13.51 12.18 39.83
N LEU A 44 12.22 11.79 39.81
CA LEU A 44 11.75 10.55 39.22
C LEU A 44 11.80 10.65 37.68
N VAL A 45 12.28 9.60 37.05
CA VAL A 45 12.36 9.42 35.59
C VAL A 45 11.86 8.00 35.23
N PRO A 46 11.47 7.76 33.96
CA PRO A 46 10.88 6.49 33.55
C PRO A 46 11.63 5.23 33.99
N GLY A 47 10.87 4.24 34.45
CA GLY A 47 11.39 2.96 34.94
C GLY A 47 11.57 2.91 36.47
N GLY A 48 10.93 3.81 37.21
CA GLY A 48 11.04 3.84 38.68
C GLY A 48 12.43 4.23 39.16
N VAL A 49 13.09 5.15 38.44
CA VAL A 49 14.47 5.57 38.70
C VAL A 49 14.46 6.99 39.24
N VAL A 50 15.30 7.28 40.25
CA VAL A 50 15.56 8.64 40.73
C VAL A 50 16.98 9.04 40.35
N VAL A 51 17.13 10.20 39.70
CA VAL A 51 18.43 10.80 39.35
C VAL A 51 18.73 11.91 40.37
N THR A 52 19.97 11.97 40.87
CA THR A 52 20.44 12.96 41.85
C THR A 52 21.96 13.15 41.76
N CYS A 53 22.51 14.09 42.54
CA CYS A 53 23.96 14.28 42.65
C CYS A 53 24.60 13.17 43.51
N ALA A 54 25.84 12.81 43.21
CA ALA A 54 26.57 11.82 44.01
C ALA A 54 26.90 12.34 45.41
N HIS A 55 27.23 13.63 45.55
CA HIS A 55 27.47 14.22 46.87
C HIS A 55 26.22 14.21 47.75
N VAL A 56 25.02 14.42 47.19
CA VAL A 56 23.75 14.36 47.96
C VAL A 56 23.55 12.99 48.58
N VAL A 57 23.86 11.91 47.85
CA VAL A 57 23.80 10.54 48.40
C VAL A 57 24.88 10.31 49.46
N CYS A 58 26.08 10.87 49.29
CA CYS A 58 27.15 10.81 50.28
C CYS A 58 26.79 11.56 51.57
N ASP A 59 26.22 12.76 51.45
CA ASP A 59 25.77 13.60 52.56
C ASP A 59 24.60 12.95 53.32
N ALA A 60 23.78 12.15 52.64
CA ALA A 60 22.76 11.29 53.25
C ALA A 60 23.35 10.12 54.08
N GLY A 61 24.65 9.85 53.95
CA GLY A 61 25.35 8.75 54.62
C GLY A 61 25.37 7.44 53.83
N HIS A 62 25.14 7.51 52.51
CA HIS A 62 25.00 6.35 51.62
C HIS A 62 26.01 6.38 50.46
N GLY A 63 26.24 5.24 49.82
CA GLY A 63 27.08 5.11 48.63
C GLY A 63 26.63 4.01 47.66
N PRO A 64 27.45 3.71 46.64
CA PRO A 64 27.17 2.68 45.64
C PRO A 64 26.80 1.32 46.24
N GLY A 65 25.60 0.84 45.94
CA GLY A 65 25.08 -0.45 46.40
C GLY A 65 24.19 -0.37 47.65
N ASP A 66 24.19 0.74 48.37
CA ASP A 66 23.36 0.93 49.57
C ASP A 66 21.88 1.17 49.23
N GLU A 67 21.01 0.99 50.22
CA GLU A 67 19.61 1.41 50.16
C GLU A 67 19.44 2.80 50.79
N VAL A 68 18.71 3.67 50.11
CA VAL A 68 18.38 5.03 50.54
C VAL A 68 16.86 5.25 50.48
N GLU A 69 16.34 6.04 51.43
CA GLU A 69 14.93 6.43 51.45
C GLU A 69 14.74 7.79 50.74
N VAL A 70 13.71 7.87 49.92
CA VAL A 70 13.32 9.09 49.20
C VAL A 70 11.86 9.44 49.51
N CYS A 71 11.52 10.72 49.48
CA CYS A 71 10.18 11.24 49.75
C CYS A 71 9.76 12.22 48.64
N PHE A 72 8.53 12.15 48.15
CA PHE A 72 7.99 13.06 47.13
C PHE A 72 6.98 14.05 47.75
N PRO A 73 7.43 15.10 48.46
CA PRO A 73 6.55 15.93 49.30
C PRO A 73 5.48 16.71 48.52
N GLN A 74 5.69 16.95 47.21
CA GLN A 74 4.77 17.68 46.34
C GLN A 74 3.80 16.75 45.58
N ALA A 75 3.96 15.43 45.69
CA ALA A 75 3.01 14.47 45.12
C ALA A 75 1.87 14.20 46.11
N MET A 76 0.71 13.81 45.57
CA MET A 76 -0.47 13.46 46.36
C MET A 76 -0.15 12.38 47.40
N GLY A 77 -0.35 12.70 48.68
CA GLY A 77 -0.08 11.81 49.80
C GLY A 77 1.39 11.75 50.26
N ALA A 78 2.28 12.58 49.72
CA ALA A 78 3.71 12.67 50.06
C ALA A 78 4.40 11.28 50.15
N PRO A 79 4.32 10.44 49.11
CA PRO A 79 4.76 9.05 49.20
C PRO A 79 6.27 8.94 49.43
N LYS A 80 6.63 7.96 50.27
CA LYS A 80 8.01 7.54 50.50
C LYS A 80 8.31 6.25 49.76
N ALA A 81 9.53 6.12 49.25
CA ALA A 81 10.03 4.92 48.61
C ALA A 81 11.45 4.60 49.07
N ARG A 82 11.82 3.32 49.00
CA ARG A 82 13.21 2.88 49.13
C ARG A 82 13.75 2.49 47.77
N GLY A 83 15.01 2.83 47.54
CA GLY A 83 15.72 2.43 46.33
C GLY A 83 17.18 2.13 46.60
N ARG A 84 17.78 1.37 45.68
CA ARG A 84 19.18 0.98 45.72
C ARG A 84 20.01 1.93 44.85
N VAL A 85 21.08 2.47 45.41
CA VAL A 85 22.07 3.28 44.69
C VAL A 85 22.83 2.38 43.71
N LEU A 86 22.77 2.67 42.41
CA LEU A 86 23.39 1.85 41.38
C LEU A 86 24.89 2.19 41.19
N ALA A 87 25.75 1.17 41.22
CA ALA A 87 27.21 1.36 41.14
C ALA A 87 27.73 1.71 39.73
N GLY A 88 27.13 1.19 38.65
CA GLY A 88 27.53 1.47 37.27
C GLY A 88 27.38 2.94 36.83
N PRO A 89 26.21 3.58 37.04
CA PRO A 89 26.00 4.99 36.73
C PRO A 89 26.53 5.96 37.80
N TRP A 90 27.24 5.49 38.83
CA TRP A 90 27.86 6.39 39.80
C TRP A 90 29.03 7.16 39.17
N ARG A 91 29.06 8.48 39.39
CA ARG A 91 30.18 9.38 39.07
C ARG A 91 30.48 10.18 40.31
N ARG A 92 31.74 10.13 40.77
CA ARG A 92 32.13 10.80 42.01
C ARG A 92 31.94 12.32 41.94
N PRO A 93 31.80 13.01 43.09
CA PRO A 93 31.70 14.47 43.16
C PRO A 93 32.85 15.22 42.47
N GLU A 94 34.05 14.63 42.39
CA GLU A 94 35.20 15.23 41.70
C GLU A 94 35.20 15.04 40.17
N ARG A 95 34.07 14.60 39.59
CA ARG A 95 33.88 14.43 38.14
C ARG A 95 32.57 15.06 37.66
N GLU A 96 31.59 14.22 37.34
CA GLU A 96 30.27 14.60 36.80
C GLU A 96 29.19 14.67 37.89
N ASP A 97 29.52 14.21 39.11
CA ASP A 97 28.67 14.27 40.31
C ASP A 97 27.25 13.70 40.08
N THR A 98 27.15 12.47 39.59
CA THR A 98 25.86 11.81 39.28
C THR A 98 25.67 10.52 40.06
N ALA A 99 24.48 10.33 40.61
CA ALA A 99 24.01 9.09 41.17
C ALA A 99 22.62 8.73 40.62
N VAL A 100 22.35 7.43 40.54
CA VAL A 100 21.08 6.88 40.07
C VAL A 100 20.60 5.87 41.09
N ILE A 101 19.36 6.03 41.54
CA ILE A 101 18.72 5.22 42.57
C ILE A 101 17.57 4.45 41.90
N GLN A 102 17.66 3.12 41.87
CA GLN A 102 16.55 2.28 41.39
C GLN A 102 15.56 2.05 42.54
N LEU A 103 14.34 2.55 42.43
CA LEU A 103 13.29 2.27 43.41
C LEU A 103 12.85 0.80 43.32
N ALA A 104 12.54 0.20 44.47
CA ALA A 104 12.00 -1.17 44.52
C ALA A 104 10.61 -1.26 43.87
N GLN A 105 9.83 -0.18 43.97
CA GLN A 105 8.56 0.03 43.27
C GLN A 105 8.39 1.54 43.04
N ALA A 106 7.98 1.94 41.84
CA ALA A 106 7.63 3.33 41.57
C ALA A 106 6.34 3.70 42.36
N PRO A 107 6.29 4.83 43.07
CA PRO A 107 5.08 5.23 43.77
C PRO A 107 3.96 5.55 42.78
N PRO A 108 2.72 5.10 43.03
CA PRO A 108 1.59 5.44 42.17
C PRO A 108 1.32 6.95 42.22
N LEU A 109 0.85 7.51 41.10
CA LEU A 109 0.45 8.92 40.97
C LEU A 109 1.57 9.96 41.15
N VAL A 110 2.85 9.55 41.16
CA VAL A 110 3.99 10.46 41.05
C VAL A 110 4.33 10.64 39.56
N PRO A 111 4.43 11.88 39.03
CA PRO A 111 4.81 12.10 37.64
C PRO A 111 6.29 11.75 37.39
N GLU A 112 6.60 11.24 36.19
CA GLU A 112 7.97 10.96 35.75
C GLU A 112 8.46 12.08 34.82
N LEU A 113 9.70 12.54 34.99
CA LEU A 113 10.33 13.54 34.12
C LEU A 113 11.20 12.90 33.04
N LEU A 114 11.15 13.48 31.84
CA LEU A 114 11.98 13.07 30.71
C LEU A 114 13.24 13.94 30.66
N VAL A 115 14.39 13.31 30.42
CA VAL A 115 15.68 14.02 30.31
C VAL A 115 15.92 14.43 28.86
N GLY A 116 16.10 15.73 28.65
CA GLY A 116 16.38 16.39 27.37
C GLY A 116 17.85 16.40 26.99
N LEU A 117 18.18 17.23 26.00
CA LEU A 117 19.52 17.70 25.70
C LEU A 117 19.63 19.16 26.14
N ALA A 118 20.76 19.59 26.69
CA ALA A 118 21.04 20.99 26.98
C ALA A 118 21.38 21.79 25.71
N HIS A 119 21.84 21.11 24.65
CA HIS A 119 22.13 21.77 23.39
C HIS A 119 20.89 22.48 22.82
N GLY A 120 21.05 23.70 22.30
CA GLY A 120 19.92 24.45 21.75
C GLY A 120 18.95 25.05 22.79
N ALA A 121 19.10 24.76 24.09
CA ALA A 121 18.33 25.41 25.16
C ALA A 121 18.82 26.84 25.49
N LYS A 122 19.94 27.29 24.91
CA LYS A 122 20.53 28.60 25.19
C LYS A 122 19.55 29.75 24.95
N GLY A 123 19.31 30.54 26.00
CA GLY A 123 18.38 31.67 26.01
C GLY A 123 16.94 31.30 26.35
N ARG A 124 16.63 30.02 26.62
CA ARG A 124 15.28 29.60 27.03
C ARG A 124 15.06 29.77 28.54
N PRO A 125 13.83 30.10 28.97
CA PRO A 125 13.46 30.04 30.38
C PRO A 125 13.53 28.61 30.91
N ALA A 126 14.01 28.48 32.14
CA ALA A 126 14.16 27.23 32.86
C ALA A 126 13.59 27.32 34.28
N TRP A 127 13.07 26.20 34.76
CA TRP A 127 12.48 26.03 36.09
C TRP A 127 13.19 24.91 36.85
N SER A 128 13.21 25.00 38.17
CA SER A 128 13.75 23.96 39.07
C SER A 128 12.98 23.96 40.39
N PHE A 129 13.12 22.91 41.20
CA PHE A 129 12.53 22.85 42.53
C PHE A 129 13.48 22.16 43.51
N GLY A 130 13.72 22.78 44.66
CA GLY A 130 14.70 22.30 45.64
C GLY A 130 14.25 22.47 47.08
N PHE A 131 15.09 22.00 48.01
CA PHE A 131 14.82 21.96 49.44
C PHE A 131 15.89 22.73 50.23
N PRO A 132 15.91 24.08 50.14
CA PRO A 132 16.86 24.88 50.88
C PRO A 132 16.66 24.78 52.40
N SER A 133 17.76 24.84 53.15
CA SER A 133 17.82 24.59 54.61
C SER A 133 17.09 25.61 55.49
N SER A 134 16.38 26.57 54.89
CA SER A 134 15.47 27.52 55.55
C SER A 134 14.01 27.06 55.54
N THR A 135 13.64 26.10 54.68
CA THR A 135 12.25 25.71 54.39
C THR A 135 12.16 24.22 54.03
N PHE A 136 12.41 23.36 55.03
CA PHE A 136 12.50 21.90 54.85
C PHE A 136 11.19 21.23 54.37
N ASP A 137 10.03 21.69 54.85
CA ASP A 137 8.75 20.97 54.65
C ASP A 137 8.01 21.37 53.36
N GLY A 138 8.27 22.56 52.80
CA GLY A 138 7.53 23.10 51.66
C GLY A 138 8.28 23.06 50.32
N GLY A 139 9.61 23.00 50.33
CA GLY A 139 10.44 23.22 49.15
C GLY A 139 10.34 24.66 48.59
N HIS A 140 11.02 24.92 47.47
CA HIS A 140 10.99 26.21 46.79
C HIS A 140 11.14 26.06 45.27
N GLU A 141 10.38 26.84 44.51
CA GLU A 141 10.56 26.98 43.07
C GLU A 141 11.72 27.92 42.74
N GLY A 142 12.60 27.46 41.84
CA GLY A 142 13.67 28.24 41.25
C GLY A 142 13.37 28.54 39.78
N THR A 143 13.76 29.72 39.32
CA THR A 143 13.69 30.12 37.91
C THR A 143 15.07 30.55 37.45
N ALA A 144 15.36 30.33 36.17
CA ALA A 144 16.61 30.68 35.52
C ALA A 144 16.41 30.87 34.02
N THR A 145 17.46 31.34 33.34
CA THR A 145 17.59 31.30 31.89
C THR A 145 18.74 30.35 31.54
N ALA A 146 18.47 29.34 30.72
CA ALA A 146 19.48 28.37 30.32
C ALA A 146 20.57 29.04 29.46
N GLY A 147 21.83 28.87 29.85
CA GLY A 147 23.00 29.26 29.07
C GLY A 147 23.32 28.23 27.97
N GLY A 148 24.54 28.30 27.44
CA GLY A 148 25.10 27.19 26.66
C GLY A 148 25.82 26.19 27.58
N PRO A 149 25.94 24.91 27.20
CA PRO A 149 26.91 24.02 27.83
C PRO A 149 28.33 24.59 27.61
N LEU A 150 29.11 24.61 28.68
CA LEU A 150 30.48 25.11 28.72
C LEU A 150 31.37 24.16 29.53
N ARG A 151 32.68 24.20 29.32
CA ARG A 151 33.63 23.26 29.94
C ARG A 151 34.34 23.91 31.13
N VAL A 152 34.17 23.35 32.32
CA VAL A 152 34.81 23.77 33.58
C VAL A 152 35.56 22.58 34.16
N LEU A 153 36.84 22.76 34.50
CA LEU A 153 37.68 21.74 35.15
C LEU A 153 37.56 20.34 34.48
N ASP A 154 37.62 20.33 33.14
CA ASP A 154 37.48 19.16 32.26
C ASP A 154 36.12 18.45 32.20
N HIS A 155 35.07 19.00 32.81
CA HIS A 155 33.70 18.49 32.68
C HIS A 155 32.77 19.50 31.99
N TRP A 156 31.72 18.99 31.32
CA TRP A 156 30.68 19.83 30.73
C TRP A 156 29.64 20.22 31.78
N VAL A 157 29.37 21.52 31.89
CA VAL A 157 28.32 22.08 32.75
C VAL A 157 27.40 22.99 31.94
N LEU A 158 26.10 22.90 32.21
CA LEU A 158 25.12 23.87 31.76
C LEU A 158 25.14 25.05 32.73
N GLN A 159 25.48 26.24 32.24
CA GLN A 159 25.38 27.46 33.02
C GLN A 159 23.92 27.94 33.05
N LEU A 160 23.46 28.40 34.21
CA LEU A 160 22.14 28.99 34.40
C LEU A 160 22.31 30.46 34.80
N HIS A 161 21.79 31.36 33.96
CA HIS A 161 21.70 32.79 34.25
C HIS A 161 20.40 33.11 34.99
N ASP A 162 20.29 34.29 35.57
CA ASP A 162 19.07 34.76 36.26
C ASP A 162 18.61 33.87 37.43
N ALA A 163 19.52 33.03 37.92
CA ALA A 163 19.28 31.93 38.86
C ALA A 163 19.27 32.36 40.34
N ASN A 164 18.83 33.58 40.66
CA ASN A 164 18.83 34.14 42.03
C ASN A 164 18.03 33.29 43.06
N THR A 165 17.09 32.47 42.60
CA THR A 165 16.26 31.59 43.45
C THR A 165 16.79 30.15 43.54
N VAL A 166 17.81 29.79 42.76
CA VAL A 166 18.44 28.45 42.78
C VAL A 166 19.60 28.46 43.78
N ALA A 167 19.31 28.07 45.03
CA ALA A 167 20.23 28.18 46.17
C ALA A 167 20.78 26.80 46.65
N ARG A 168 21.60 26.82 47.72
CA ARG A 168 21.98 25.57 48.43
C ARG A 168 20.72 24.82 48.86
N GLY A 169 20.67 23.52 48.57
CA GLY A 169 19.47 22.67 48.72
C GLY A 169 18.75 22.35 47.41
N PHE A 170 19.13 22.98 46.29
CA PHE A 170 18.74 22.56 44.95
C PHE A 170 19.67 21.49 44.35
N SER A 171 20.76 21.07 45.02
CA SER A 171 21.63 19.99 44.54
C SER A 171 20.82 18.74 44.18
N GLY A 172 20.98 18.24 42.95
CA GLY A 172 20.24 17.09 42.42
C GLY A 172 18.83 17.41 41.90
N ALA A 173 18.37 18.66 41.97
CA ALA A 173 17.09 19.08 41.40
C ALA A 173 17.12 19.06 39.87
N PRO A 174 15.98 18.81 39.20
CA PRO A 174 15.87 18.91 37.75
C PRO A 174 15.94 20.38 37.32
N VAL A 175 16.55 20.65 36.17
CA VAL A 175 16.44 21.90 35.42
C VAL A 175 15.56 21.63 34.22
N VAL A 176 14.33 22.12 34.25
CA VAL A 176 13.32 21.90 33.21
C VAL A 176 13.27 23.11 32.28
N ASP A 177 13.50 22.92 30.97
CA ASP A 177 13.17 23.93 29.96
C ASP A 177 11.64 24.10 29.94
N THR A 178 11.12 25.28 30.26
CA THR A 178 9.67 25.46 30.41
C THR A 178 8.91 25.45 29.07
N GLN A 179 9.63 25.55 27.94
CA GLN A 179 9.03 25.45 26.60
C GLN A 179 8.81 24.00 26.18
N THR A 180 9.80 23.13 26.41
CA THR A 180 9.72 21.70 26.04
C THR A 180 9.18 20.81 27.18
N GLY A 181 9.32 21.27 28.43
CA GLY A 181 9.07 20.48 29.64
C GLY A 181 10.06 19.33 29.87
N LEU A 182 11.20 19.36 29.18
CA LEU A 182 12.29 18.40 29.35
C LEU A 182 13.28 18.85 30.42
N VAL A 183 13.83 17.89 31.16
CA VAL A 183 14.96 18.11 32.06
C VAL A 183 16.24 18.27 31.24
N ILE A 184 16.62 19.51 30.96
CA ILE A 184 17.84 19.87 30.21
C ILE A 184 19.12 19.75 31.03
N GLY A 185 19.01 19.56 32.35
CA GLY A 185 20.13 19.24 33.23
C GLY A 185 19.70 18.99 34.67
N MET A 186 20.66 18.71 35.54
CA MET A 186 20.46 18.53 36.98
C MET A 186 21.35 19.51 37.74
N VAL A 187 20.79 20.31 38.65
CA VAL A 187 21.55 21.32 39.41
C VAL A 187 22.68 20.66 40.22
N THR A 188 23.91 21.14 40.05
CA THR A 188 25.12 20.64 40.74
C THR A 188 25.88 21.78 41.42
N SER A 189 26.47 21.49 42.57
CA SER A 189 27.27 22.42 43.36
C SER A 189 28.75 22.31 43.00
N LEU A 190 29.21 23.15 42.06
CA LEU A 190 30.65 23.29 41.79
C LEU A 190 31.40 23.74 43.06
N PRO A 191 32.44 23.00 43.52
CA PRO A 191 33.27 23.44 44.64
C PRO A 191 34.10 24.65 44.21
N GLY A 192 33.98 25.76 44.94
CA GLY A 192 34.75 26.98 44.69
C GLY A 192 33.94 28.23 44.32
N ALA A 193 32.67 28.33 44.73
CA ALA A 193 31.99 29.64 44.79
C ALA A 193 32.81 30.60 45.68
N ASP A 194 33.37 31.62 45.06
CA ASP A 194 34.40 32.53 45.57
C ASP A 194 34.01 33.19 46.91
N PRO A 195 34.86 33.15 47.97
CA PRO A 195 34.67 33.93 49.20
C PRO A 195 34.41 35.44 48.97
N HIS A 196 34.76 35.96 47.79
CA HIS A 196 34.55 37.36 47.38
C HIS A 196 33.21 37.67 46.69
N GLN A 197 32.18 36.83 46.85
CA GLN A 197 30.80 37.05 46.34
C GLN A 197 30.67 37.21 44.80
N ARG A 198 31.65 36.74 44.03
CA ARG A 198 31.58 36.73 42.56
C ARG A 198 30.79 35.51 42.08
N GLY A 199 29.54 35.71 41.69
CA GLY A 199 28.64 34.64 41.27
C GLY A 199 27.16 34.83 41.64
N LEU A 200 26.79 35.95 42.26
CA LEU A 200 25.39 36.38 42.39
C LEU A 200 24.70 36.27 41.01
N ASN A 201 23.53 35.65 40.97
CA ASN A 201 22.72 35.40 39.78
C ASN A 201 23.23 34.33 38.78
N THR A 202 24.07 33.36 39.20
CA THR A 202 24.49 32.23 38.32
C THR A 202 24.57 30.90 39.07
N ALA A 203 23.96 29.86 38.50
CA ALA A 203 24.04 28.47 38.96
C ALA A 203 24.58 27.55 37.86
N TYR A 204 24.89 26.30 38.21
CA TYR A 204 25.40 25.29 37.29
C TYR A 204 24.61 23.99 37.39
N ALA A 205 24.55 23.25 36.28
CA ALA A 205 23.89 21.96 36.19
C ALA A 205 24.70 20.97 35.36
N THR A 206 24.65 19.69 35.72
CA THR A 206 25.12 18.58 34.88
C THR A 206 24.18 18.47 33.67
N PRO A 207 24.65 18.62 32.42
CA PRO A 207 23.80 18.64 31.23
C PRO A 207 23.03 17.32 31.00
N GLY A 208 21.86 17.40 30.38
CA GLY A 208 21.04 16.23 30.02
C GLY A 208 21.78 15.21 29.15
N GLU A 209 22.72 15.67 28.31
CA GLU A 209 23.70 14.85 27.58
C GLU A 209 24.43 13.88 28.52
N ILE A 210 25.05 14.41 29.57
CA ILE A 210 25.86 13.65 30.53
C ILE A 210 24.97 12.69 31.33
N LEU A 211 23.77 13.13 31.72
CA LEU A 211 22.80 12.25 32.37
C LEU A 211 22.43 11.05 31.47
N ARG A 212 22.15 11.29 30.18
CA ARG A 212 21.88 10.23 29.18
C ARG A 212 23.10 9.36 28.87
N GLU A 213 24.32 9.85 29.01
CA GLU A 213 25.55 9.04 28.89
C GLU A 213 25.74 8.13 30.13
N VAL A 214 25.45 8.66 31.32
CA VAL A 214 25.51 7.95 32.60
C VAL A 214 24.44 6.86 32.70
N TRP A 215 23.21 7.16 32.26
CA TRP A 215 22.09 6.21 32.21
C TRP A 215 21.43 6.23 30.82
N PRO A 216 21.87 5.37 29.88
CA PRO A 216 21.37 5.36 28.49
C PRO A 216 19.85 5.13 28.33
N ALA A 217 19.17 4.61 29.34
CA ALA A 217 17.71 4.48 29.38
C ALA A 217 16.97 5.82 29.54
N LEU A 218 17.66 6.93 29.81
CA LEU A 218 17.10 8.29 29.84
C LEU A 218 16.89 8.91 28.46
N LYS A 219 17.34 8.25 27.39
CA LYS A 219 17.03 8.70 26.03
C LYS A 219 15.50 8.64 25.84
N PRO A 220 14.85 9.71 25.35
CA PRO A 220 13.49 9.62 24.84
C PRO A 220 13.39 8.43 23.89
N LEU A 221 12.23 7.79 23.84
CA LEU A 221 12.00 6.67 22.94
C LEU A 221 12.25 7.12 21.49
N ASP A 222 13.40 6.74 20.92
CA ASP A 222 13.70 6.81 19.48
C ASP A 222 12.84 5.84 18.65
N VAL A 223 11.69 5.45 19.19
CA VAL A 223 10.70 4.59 18.57
C VAL A 223 9.47 5.44 18.25
N CYS A 224 9.27 5.72 16.97
CA CYS A 224 8.07 6.40 16.49
C CYS A 224 6.81 5.63 16.92
N PRO A 225 5.83 6.27 17.59
CA PRO A 225 4.57 5.64 17.94
C PRO A 225 3.63 5.50 16.74
N TYR A 226 3.79 6.36 15.73
CA TYR A 226 3.11 6.27 14.44
C TYR A 226 3.74 5.18 13.57
N GLN A 227 2.93 4.54 12.74
CA GLN A 227 3.29 3.30 12.04
C GLN A 227 3.53 3.46 10.55
N ASP A 228 3.51 4.68 10.03
CA ASP A 228 3.53 4.94 8.59
C ASP A 228 2.40 4.11 7.93
N PHE A 229 2.62 3.49 6.78
CA PHE A 229 1.67 2.61 6.12
C PHE A 229 1.54 1.20 6.74
N ARG A 230 2.18 0.91 7.88
CA ARG A 230 2.06 -0.40 8.55
C ARG A 230 0.78 -0.49 9.37
N ALA A 231 0.24 -1.70 9.49
CA ALA A 231 -0.72 -2.00 10.54
C ALA A 231 -0.04 -1.94 11.92
N PHE A 232 -0.78 -1.51 12.95
CA PHE A 232 -0.35 -1.71 14.33
C PHE A 232 -0.40 -3.21 14.64
N THR A 233 0.67 -3.75 15.22
CA THR A 233 0.75 -5.15 15.67
C THR A 233 0.47 -5.26 17.17
N TYR A 234 0.38 -6.50 17.68
CA TYR A 234 0.18 -6.78 19.11
C TYR A 234 1.20 -6.05 20.00
N GLU A 235 2.48 -6.04 19.62
CA GLU A 235 3.58 -5.41 20.38
C GLU A 235 3.48 -3.87 20.40
N ARG A 236 2.65 -3.29 19.53
CA ARG A 236 2.40 -1.85 19.42
C ARG A 236 0.99 -1.46 19.83
N ALA A 237 0.22 -2.37 20.45
CA ALA A 237 -1.13 -2.14 20.94
C ALA A 237 -1.26 -0.91 21.85
N ARG A 238 -0.24 -0.63 22.68
CA ARG A 238 -0.19 0.57 23.55
C ARG A 238 -0.29 1.90 22.81
N TRP A 239 -0.06 1.93 21.50
CA TRP A 239 -0.15 3.14 20.66
C TRP A 239 -1.36 3.13 19.73
N PHE A 240 -2.24 2.14 19.82
CA PHE A 240 -3.42 2.02 18.98
C PHE A 240 -4.65 2.63 19.69
N HIS A 241 -5.04 3.83 19.27
CA HIS A 241 -6.08 4.65 19.94
C HIS A 241 -7.23 5.04 19.03
N GLY A 242 -8.31 5.58 19.60
CA GLY A 242 -9.43 6.19 18.87
C GLY A 242 -10.23 5.21 18.00
N ARG A 243 -10.23 3.91 18.35
CA ARG A 243 -10.99 2.86 17.63
C ARG A 243 -11.78 1.95 18.57
N ASP A 244 -11.98 2.35 19.83
CA ASP A 244 -12.56 1.51 20.88
C ASP A 244 -13.97 1.02 20.56
N ARG A 245 -14.84 1.86 20.00
CA ARG A 245 -16.18 1.46 19.55
C ARG A 245 -16.16 0.29 18.55
N ALA A 246 -15.22 0.32 17.60
CA ALA A 246 -15.06 -0.74 16.60
C ALA A 246 -14.45 -2.01 17.21
N LYS A 247 -13.52 -1.85 18.16
CA LYS A 247 -12.87 -2.93 18.92
C LYS A 247 -13.89 -3.71 19.74
N GLU A 248 -14.69 -3.01 20.54
CA GLU A 248 -15.79 -3.57 21.34
C GLU A 248 -16.88 -4.24 20.49
N GLN A 249 -17.20 -3.69 19.32
CA GLN A 249 -18.15 -4.33 18.41
C GLN A 249 -17.62 -5.67 17.90
N LEU A 250 -16.36 -5.75 17.47
CA LEU A 250 -15.77 -6.97 16.95
C LEU A 250 -15.56 -8.02 18.06
N LEU A 251 -15.06 -7.62 19.23
CA LEU A 251 -14.90 -8.51 20.40
C LEU A 251 -16.22 -9.16 20.82
N ARG A 252 -17.32 -8.39 20.91
CA ARG A 252 -18.65 -8.93 21.24
C ARG A 252 -19.11 -10.02 20.28
N HIS A 253 -18.79 -9.90 18.99
CA HIS A 253 -19.16 -10.91 17.99
C HIS A 253 -18.27 -12.16 18.01
N LEU A 254 -16.98 -12.01 18.33
CA LEU A 254 -16.05 -13.13 18.48
C LEU A 254 -16.35 -13.95 19.75
N VAL A 255 -16.45 -13.28 20.90
CA VAL A 255 -16.66 -13.93 22.21
C VAL A 255 -18.09 -14.48 22.36
N GLY A 256 -19.06 -13.96 21.59
CA GLY A 256 -20.47 -14.40 21.57
C GLY A 256 -20.74 -15.79 20.96
N GLY A 257 -19.80 -16.72 21.05
CA GLY A 257 -19.98 -18.14 20.66
C GLY A 257 -20.04 -18.42 19.16
N ARG A 258 -19.51 -17.52 18.31
CA ARG A 258 -19.52 -17.68 16.84
C ARG A 258 -18.31 -18.48 16.35
N HIS A 259 -18.53 -19.32 15.34
CA HIS A 259 -17.49 -20.11 14.67
C HIS A 259 -16.95 -19.43 13.41
N GLY A 260 -17.65 -18.43 12.86
CA GLY A 260 -17.21 -17.65 11.71
C GLY A 260 -17.71 -16.20 11.79
N VAL A 261 -16.82 -15.24 11.54
CA VAL A 261 -17.11 -13.80 11.50
C VAL A 261 -16.42 -13.20 10.27
N LEU A 262 -17.11 -12.26 9.59
CA LEU A 262 -16.56 -11.52 8.45
C LEU A 262 -16.42 -10.04 8.81
N LEU A 263 -15.19 -9.56 8.98
CA LEU A 263 -14.89 -8.13 9.12
C LEU A 263 -14.66 -7.53 7.73
N GLN A 264 -15.45 -6.53 7.34
CA GLN A 264 -15.26 -5.83 6.07
C GLN A 264 -15.25 -4.31 6.21
N GLY A 265 -14.67 -3.63 5.21
CA GLY A 265 -14.57 -2.17 5.15
C GLY A 265 -13.54 -1.72 4.12
N PRO A 266 -13.46 -0.42 3.77
CA PRO A 266 -12.62 0.06 2.67
C PRO A 266 -11.11 -0.17 2.92
N SER A 267 -10.29 -0.11 1.85
CA SER A 267 -8.82 -0.17 2.01
C SER A 267 -8.33 1.03 2.83
N GLY A 268 -7.34 0.82 3.70
CA GLY A 268 -6.82 1.85 4.61
C GLY A 268 -7.65 2.19 5.85
N SER A 269 -8.83 1.62 6.08
CA SER A 269 -9.68 1.93 7.26
C SER A 269 -9.20 1.35 8.61
N GLY A 270 -7.97 0.82 8.66
CA GLY A 270 -7.39 0.27 9.89
C GLY A 270 -7.86 -1.14 10.29
N LYS A 271 -8.49 -1.93 9.40
CA LYS A 271 -8.96 -3.30 9.70
C LYS A 271 -7.88 -4.19 10.34
N SER A 272 -6.71 -4.31 9.72
CA SER A 272 -5.60 -5.14 10.22
C SER A 272 -5.09 -4.65 11.58
N SER A 273 -4.94 -3.33 11.76
CA SER A 273 -4.58 -2.71 13.05
C SER A 273 -5.62 -3.01 14.12
N LEU A 274 -6.92 -2.88 13.80
CA LEU A 274 -8.01 -3.16 14.74
C LEU A 274 -7.95 -4.60 15.23
N VAL A 275 -7.71 -5.56 14.34
CA VAL A 275 -7.58 -6.96 14.75
C VAL A 275 -6.32 -7.15 15.59
N GLN A 276 -5.14 -6.83 15.06
CA GLN A 276 -3.86 -7.20 15.70
C GLN A 276 -3.55 -6.40 16.98
N ALA A 277 -3.88 -5.12 17.02
CA ALA A 277 -3.55 -4.21 18.11
C ALA A 277 -4.74 -3.84 19.00
N GLY A 278 -5.98 -3.98 18.52
CA GLY A 278 -7.19 -3.78 19.32
C GLY A 278 -7.76 -5.07 19.89
N VAL A 279 -8.02 -6.06 19.03
CA VAL A 279 -8.79 -7.27 19.41
C VAL A 279 -7.92 -8.37 20.01
N LEU A 280 -6.78 -8.72 19.39
CA LEU A 280 -5.93 -9.81 19.89
C LEU A 280 -5.42 -9.60 21.33
N PRO A 281 -5.06 -8.38 21.79
CA PRO A 281 -4.66 -8.13 23.18
C PRO A 281 -5.80 -8.29 24.20
N GLU A 282 -7.06 -8.14 23.77
CA GLU A 282 -8.25 -8.18 24.63
C GLU A 282 -9.02 -9.52 24.54
N LEU A 283 -8.42 -10.55 23.93
CA LEU A 283 -9.01 -11.90 23.91
C LEU A 283 -9.04 -12.51 25.34
N PRO A 284 -10.09 -13.28 25.68
CA PRO A 284 -10.17 -13.93 26.99
C PRO A 284 -9.02 -14.92 27.26
N SER A 285 -8.72 -15.16 28.52
CA SER A 285 -7.82 -16.25 28.92
C SER A 285 -8.27 -17.59 28.31
N GLY A 286 -7.30 -18.42 27.92
CA GLY A 286 -7.54 -19.68 27.23
C GLY A 286 -7.71 -19.56 25.70
N TRP A 287 -7.79 -18.35 25.14
CA TRP A 287 -7.77 -18.17 23.68
C TRP A 287 -6.35 -18.14 23.14
N ARG A 288 -6.13 -18.79 21.99
CA ARG A 288 -4.96 -18.60 21.12
C ARG A 288 -5.39 -18.03 19.78
N SER A 289 -4.51 -17.29 19.12
CA SER A 289 -4.74 -16.78 17.78
C SER A 289 -3.62 -17.17 16.83
N VAL A 290 -3.99 -17.42 15.57
CA VAL A 290 -3.09 -17.63 14.43
C VAL A 290 -3.54 -16.65 13.36
N VAL A 291 -2.62 -15.77 12.91
CA VAL A 291 -2.90 -14.73 11.91
C VAL A 291 -2.14 -15.05 10.64
N ALA A 292 -2.85 -15.27 9.54
CA ALA A 292 -2.25 -15.55 8.24
C ALA A 292 -2.89 -14.69 7.14
N ARG A 293 -2.10 -14.38 6.12
CA ARG A 293 -2.56 -13.79 4.86
C ARG A 293 -2.45 -14.85 3.75
N PRO A 294 -3.44 -15.02 2.85
CA PRO A 294 -3.44 -16.15 1.92
C PRO A 294 -2.25 -16.20 0.94
N ALA A 295 -1.89 -15.07 0.34
CA ALA A 295 -0.81 -14.92 -0.63
C ALA A 295 -0.74 -16.05 -1.69
N ARG A 296 0.30 -16.90 -1.65
CA ARG A 296 0.50 -18.04 -2.56
C ARG A 296 0.32 -19.42 -1.88
N GLY A 297 -0.48 -19.48 -0.82
CA GLY A 297 -0.83 -20.75 -0.17
C GLY A 297 -1.16 -20.57 1.31
N LEU A 298 -2.46 -20.54 1.64
CA LEU A 298 -2.90 -20.27 3.01
C LEU A 298 -2.42 -21.32 4.02
N GLY A 299 -2.42 -22.61 3.65
CA GLY A 299 -2.00 -23.69 4.55
C GLY A 299 -0.56 -23.54 5.04
N ALA A 300 0.37 -23.18 4.14
CA ALA A 300 1.76 -22.89 4.50
C ALA A 300 1.88 -21.66 5.40
N ASN A 301 1.13 -20.59 5.11
CA ASN A 301 1.18 -19.36 5.91
C ASN A 301 0.55 -19.55 7.30
N LEU A 302 -0.48 -20.39 7.44
CA LEU A 302 -1.03 -20.79 8.74
C LEU A 302 -0.02 -21.62 9.54
N GLU A 303 0.69 -22.54 8.89
CA GLU A 303 1.70 -23.37 9.54
C GLU A 303 2.85 -22.54 10.11
N LEU A 304 3.36 -21.58 9.32
CA LEU A 304 4.37 -20.61 9.75
C LEU A 304 3.86 -19.65 10.84
N ALA A 305 2.57 -19.31 10.82
CA ALA A 305 1.91 -18.50 11.84
C ALA A 305 1.55 -19.28 13.13
N GLY A 306 1.96 -20.56 13.24
CA GLY A 306 1.80 -21.35 14.47
C GLY A 306 0.73 -22.43 14.44
N LEU A 307 0.32 -22.93 13.26
CA LEU A 307 -0.64 -24.03 13.11
C LEU A 307 -0.02 -25.29 12.46
N PRO A 308 0.74 -26.13 13.20
CA PRO A 308 1.55 -27.21 12.64
C PRO A 308 0.78 -28.21 11.77
N GLY A 309 1.32 -28.49 10.58
CA GLY A 309 0.73 -29.40 9.60
C GLY A 309 -0.35 -28.80 8.69
N ALA A 310 -0.70 -27.52 8.81
CA ALA A 310 -1.73 -26.89 7.98
C ALA A 310 -1.40 -26.88 6.47
N ALA A 311 -0.12 -26.98 6.07
CA ALA A 311 0.27 -27.03 4.66
C ALA A 311 -0.09 -28.35 3.95
N GLY A 312 -0.16 -29.47 4.68
CA GLY A 312 -0.36 -30.80 4.09
C GLY A 312 -1.46 -31.66 4.73
N GLY A 313 -1.80 -31.42 6.00
CA GLY A 313 -2.82 -32.15 6.76
C GLY A 313 -4.22 -31.52 6.71
N GLY A 314 -4.36 -30.33 6.10
CA GLY A 314 -5.61 -29.56 6.08
C GLY A 314 -5.84 -28.74 7.36
N ILE A 315 -6.62 -27.66 7.22
CA ILE A 315 -6.77 -26.63 8.28
C ILE A 315 -7.49 -27.19 9.51
N LEU A 316 -8.63 -27.88 9.35
CA LEU A 316 -9.44 -28.38 10.47
C LEU A 316 -8.67 -29.39 11.34
N ALA A 317 -8.11 -30.45 10.74
CA ALA A 317 -7.37 -31.47 11.48
C ALA A 317 -6.13 -30.92 12.20
N SER A 318 -5.51 -29.86 11.65
CA SER A 318 -4.38 -29.17 12.29
C SER A 318 -4.84 -28.29 13.46
N ALA A 319 -6.00 -27.64 13.35
CA ALA A 319 -6.63 -26.89 14.43
C ALA A 319 -7.12 -27.78 15.59
N GLU A 320 -7.74 -28.93 15.30
CA GLU A 320 -8.15 -29.91 16.31
C GLU A 320 -6.93 -30.50 17.04
N ARG A 321 -5.86 -30.84 16.31
CA ARG A 321 -4.60 -31.28 16.91
C ARG A 321 -4.00 -30.21 17.81
N PHE A 322 -3.90 -28.97 17.33
CA PHE A 322 -3.37 -27.85 18.10
C PHE A 322 -4.14 -27.64 19.42
N LEU A 323 -5.47 -27.73 19.40
CA LEU A 323 -6.31 -27.65 20.59
C LEU A 323 -6.08 -28.84 21.55
N ALA A 324 -5.93 -30.06 21.03
CA ALA A 324 -5.69 -31.26 21.85
C ALA A 324 -4.29 -31.29 22.50
N GLU A 325 -3.28 -30.71 21.84
CA GLU A 325 -1.88 -30.70 22.30
C GLU A 325 -1.55 -29.47 23.18
N SER A 326 -2.29 -28.36 23.04
CA SER A 326 -2.01 -27.09 23.74
C SER A 326 -2.69 -26.99 25.11
N SER A 327 -2.00 -27.43 26.17
CA SER A 327 -2.47 -27.27 27.54
C SER A 327 -2.85 -25.81 27.88
N GLY A 328 -4.06 -25.61 28.40
CA GLY A 328 -4.57 -24.27 28.73
C GLY A 328 -5.03 -23.44 27.52
N THR A 329 -5.32 -24.08 26.38
CA THR A 329 -6.01 -23.46 25.24
C THR A 329 -7.41 -24.04 25.08
N ASP A 330 -8.41 -23.24 25.41
CA ASP A 330 -9.82 -23.62 25.33
C ASP A 330 -10.45 -23.26 23.98
N ARG A 331 -9.83 -22.34 23.22
CA ARG A 331 -10.31 -21.91 21.90
C ARG A 331 -9.20 -21.37 21.00
N LEU A 332 -9.32 -21.61 19.69
CA LEU A 332 -8.43 -21.10 18.66
C LEU A 332 -9.15 -20.09 17.74
N LEU A 333 -8.56 -18.91 17.56
CA LEU A 333 -8.98 -17.90 16.60
C LEU A 333 -8.08 -17.93 15.36
N LEU A 334 -8.62 -18.33 14.22
CA LEU A 334 -7.94 -18.25 12.93
C LEU A 334 -8.30 -16.93 12.24
N VAL A 335 -7.36 -15.99 12.18
CA VAL A 335 -7.54 -14.72 11.46
C VAL A 335 -6.96 -14.86 10.05
N ILE A 336 -7.81 -14.72 9.03
CA ILE A 336 -7.40 -14.68 7.64
C ILE A 336 -7.46 -13.22 7.17
N ASP A 337 -6.32 -12.53 7.21
CA ASP A 337 -6.20 -11.12 6.83
C ASP A 337 -5.93 -10.95 5.33
N GLN A 338 -6.52 -9.92 4.72
CA GLN A 338 -6.58 -9.71 3.27
C GLN A 338 -7.13 -10.96 2.55
N PHE A 339 -8.25 -11.48 3.06
CA PHE A 339 -8.93 -12.67 2.51
C PHE A 339 -9.34 -12.49 1.04
N GLU A 340 -9.51 -11.25 0.56
CA GLU A 340 -9.74 -10.95 -0.86
C GLU A 340 -8.69 -11.54 -1.81
N GLU A 341 -7.46 -11.84 -1.35
CA GLU A 341 -6.43 -12.46 -2.19
C GLU A 341 -6.92 -13.80 -2.79
N LEU A 342 -7.58 -14.64 -1.99
CA LEU A 342 -8.17 -15.92 -2.46
C LEU A 342 -9.29 -15.73 -3.50
N LEU A 343 -9.84 -14.52 -3.60
CA LEU A 343 -10.92 -14.18 -4.51
C LEU A 343 -10.39 -13.65 -5.86
N THR A 344 -9.12 -13.24 -5.94
CA THR A 344 -8.53 -12.60 -7.14
C THR A 344 -8.04 -13.54 -8.26
N SER A 345 -8.02 -14.85 -8.04
CA SER A 345 -7.68 -15.83 -9.08
C SER A 345 -8.81 -15.96 -10.13
N PRO A 346 -8.48 -16.16 -11.42
CA PRO A 346 -9.49 -16.27 -12.48
C PRO A 346 -10.38 -17.50 -12.25
N GLY A 347 -11.69 -17.27 -12.19
CA GLY A 347 -12.68 -18.29 -11.85
C GLY A 347 -12.79 -19.46 -12.85
N PRO A 348 -13.58 -20.51 -12.51
CA PRO A 348 -13.54 -21.85 -13.11
C PRO A 348 -13.98 -21.98 -14.59
N GLY A 349 -14.10 -20.89 -15.34
CA GLY A 349 -14.57 -20.88 -16.74
C GLY A 349 -13.56 -21.35 -17.79
N HIS A 350 -12.31 -21.64 -17.44
CA HIS A 350 -11.20 -21.81 -18.41
C HIS A 350 -10.45 -23.16 -18.31
N GLY A 351 -11.19 -24.27 -18.23
CA GLY A 351 -10.73 -25.59 -18.72
C GLY A 351 -9.39 -26.17 -18.19
N SER A 352 -8.88 -25.67 -17.06
CA SER A 352 -7.66 -26.18 -16.44
C SER A 352 -7.91 -27.54 -15.80
N ALA A 353 -7.04 -28.51 -16.09
CA ALA A 353 -7.04 -29.82 -15.43
C ALA A 353 -6.25 -29.82 -14.11
N VAL A 354 -5.70 -28.68 -13.70
CA VAL A 354 -5.06 -28.49 -12.39
C VAL A 354 -6.13 -28.03 -11.40
N PRO A 355 -6.20 -28.59 -10.17
CA PRO A 355 -7.08 -28.07 -9.13
C PRO A 355 -6.86 -26.57 -8.90
N ASP A 356 -7.94 -25.80 -8.77
CA ASP A 356 -7.86 -24.44 -8.23
C ASP A 356 -7.60 -24.57 -6.72
N ASP A 357 -6.34 -24.40 -6.32
CA ASP A 357 -5.88 -24.52 -4.93
C ASP A 357 -6.64 -23.54 -4.01
N ASP A 358 -7.06 -22.37 -4.52
CA ASP A 358 -7.89 -21.42 -3.74
C ASP A 358 -9.27 -22.01 -3.46
N LEU A 359 -9.89 -22.72 -4.42
CA LEU A 359 -11.16 -23.41 -4.17
C LEU A 359 -11.02 -24.59 -3.20
N VAL A 360 -9.84 -25.22 -3.10
CA VAL A 360 -9.56 -26.23 -2.05
C VAL A 360 -9.51 -25.53 -0.68
N VAL A 361 -8.77 -24.43 -0.56
CA VAL A 361 -8.66 -23.64 0.67
C VAL A 361 -10.02 -23.09 1.12
N LEU A 362 -10.83 -22.56 0.20
CA LEU A 362 -12.17 -22.03 0.50
C LEU A 362 -13.11 -23.11 1.04
N ARG A 363 -12.99 -24.37 0.58
CA ARG A 363 -13.72 -25.51 1.16
C ARG A 363 -13.21 -25.85 2.57
N GLN A 364 -11.90 -25.94 2.77
CA GLN A 364 -11.33 -26.21 4.10
C GLN A 364 -11.72 -25.13 5.13
N LEU A 365 -11.75 -23.85 4.76
CA LEU A 365 -12.25 -22.78 5.63
C LEU A 365 -13.75 -22.93 5.94
N THR A 366 -14.55 -23.41 4.98
CA THR A 366 -15.99 -23.71 5.21
C THR A 366 -16.14 -24.85 6.21
N GLU A 367 -15.39 -25.95 6.03
CA GLU A 367 -15.36 -27.11 6.93
C GLU A 367 -14.97 -26.72 8.37
N VAL A 368 -14.02 -25.80 8.55
CA VAL A 368 -13.64 -25.30 9.88
C VAL A 368 -14.80 -24.53 10.55
N VAL A 369 -15.47 -23.63 9.83
CA VAL A 369 -16.58 -22.82 10.37
C VAL A 369 -17.82 -23.66 10.64
N GLU A 370 -18.09 -24.67 9.83
CA GLU A 370 -19.21 -25.62 10.00
C GLU A 370 -18.91 -26.69 11.06
N SER A 371 -17.65 -26.82 11.52
CA SER A 371 -17.28 -27.77 12.59
C SER A 371 -17.81 -27.35 13.96
N CYS A 372 -18.03 -28.34 14.83
CA CYS A 372 -18.30 -28.11 16.26
C CYS A 372 -17.02 -27.97 17.10
N ALA A 373 -15.84 -27.85 16.48
CA ALA A 373 -14.58 -27.67 17.18
C ALA A 373 -14.53 -26.31 17.88
N ALA A 374 -13.67 -26.16 18.89
CA ALA A 374 -13.44 -24.88 19.58
C ALA A 374 -12.56 -23.93 18.73
N VAL A 375 -12.97 -23.70 17.49
CA VAL A 375 -12.30 -22.86 16.50
C VAL A 375 -13.28 -21.77 16.05
N THR A 376 -12.79 -20.54 15.98
CA THR A 376 -13.48 -19.38 15.39
C THR A 376 -12.63 -18.86 14.23
N VAL A 377 -13.23 -18.70 13.04
CA VAL A 377 -12.56 -18.09 11.89
C VAL A 377 -12.99 -16.62 11.75
N LEU A 378 -12.03 -15.71 11.71
CA LEU A 378 -12.24 -14.31 11.37
C LEU A 378 -11.68 -14.04 9.97
N LEU A 379 -12.56 -13.84 8.99
CA LEU A 379 -12.17 -13.37 7.67
C LEU A 379 -12.11 -11.84 7.70
N VAL A 380 -11.01 -11.24 7.25
CA VAL A 380 -10.87 -9.79 7.12
C VAL A 380 -10.67 -9.45 5.66
N MET A 381 -11.57 -8.65 5.08
CA MET A 381 -11.47 -8.26 3.67
C MET A 381 -11.94 -6.83 3.36
N ARG A 382 -11.69 -6.38 2.14
CA ARG A 382 -12.36 -5.18 1.60
C ARG A 382 -13.82 -5.46 1.23
N ASN A 383 -14.69 -4.48 1.48
CA ASN A 383 -16.13 -4.59 1.20
C ASN A 383 -16.48 -4.64 -0.31
N ASP A 384 -15.62 -4.13 -1.19
CA ASP A 384 -15.82 -4.24 -2.65
C ASP A 384 -15.61 -5.67 -3.20
N PHE A 385 -15.04 -6.57 -2.40
CA PHE A 385 -14.89 -7.99 -2.75
C PHE A 385 -16.05 -8.88 -2.29
N TYR A 386 -17.07 -8.32 -1.61
CA TYR A 386 -18.26 -9.07 -1.19
C TYR A 386 -18.97 -9.79 -2.35
N PRO A 387 -19.14 -9.20 -3.56
CA PRO A 387 -19.72 -9.92 -4.70
C PRO A 387 -18.86 -11.12 -5.16
N SER A 388 -17.54 -11.00 -5.12
CA SER A 388 -16.60 -12.07 -5.48
C SER A 388 -16.64 -13.23 -4.49
N LEU A 389 -16.83 -12.95 -3.19
CA LEU A 389 -17.05 -13.97 -2.16
C LEU A 389 -18.40 -14.67 -2.37
N ALA A 390 -19.46 -13.91 -2.65
CA ALA A 390 -20.79 -14.48 -2.93
C ALA A 390 -20.81 -15.40 -4.16
N ASP A 391 -20.01 -15.08 -5.18
CA ASP A 391 -19.87 -15.90 -6.40
C ASP A 391 -18.98 -17.13 -6.18
N ARG A 392 -17.76 -16.97 -5.66
CA ARG A 392 -16.77 -18.06 -5.55
C ARG A 392 -16.96 -18.99 -4.34
N ALA A 393 -17.49 -18.50 -3.22
CA ALA A 393 -17.68 -19.30 -2.00
C ALA A 393 -18.98 -18.97 -1.23
N PRO A 394 -20.17 -19.15 -1.85
CA PRO A 394 -21.46 -18.84 -1.23
C PRO A 394 -21.74 -19.61 0.07
N LYS A 395 -21.20 -20.83 0.23
CA LYS A 395 -21.32 -21.60 1.50
C LYS A 395 -20.55 -20.95 2.64
N LEU A 396 -19.28 -20.59 2.39
CA LEU A 396 -18.45 -19.89 3.37
C LEU A 396 -19.11 -18.58 3.82
N LEU A 397 -19.66 -17.81 2.87
CA LEU A 397 -20.42 -16.58 3.15
C LEU A 397 -21.68 -16.81 4.00
N GLN A 398 -22.36 -17.95 3.84
CA GLN A 398 -23.50 -18.30 4.69
C GLN A 398 -23.09 -18.69 6.11
N ALA A 399 -21.92 -19.30 6.27
CA ALA A 399 -21.36 -19.78 7.53
C ALA A 399 -20.72 -18.66 8.38
N VAL A 400 -20.02 -17.70 7.77
CA VAL A 400 -19.37 -16.57 8.45
C VAL A 400 -20.38 -15.48 8.83
N LYS A 401 -21.00 -15.61 10.01
CA LYS A 401 -22.00 -14.66 10.52
C LYS A 401 -21.80 -14.30 12.00
N PRO A 402 -21.82 -13.00 12.36
CA PRO A 402 -22.27 -11.88 11.53
C PRO A 402 -21.20 -11.34 10.56
N VAL A 403 -21.66 -10.54 9.60
CA VAL A 403 -20.83 -9.60 8.86
C VAL A 403 -20.73 -8.33 9.70
N VAL A 404 -19.50 -7.91 10.00
CA VAL A 404 -19.17 -6.73 10.79
C VAL A 404 -18.63 -5.69 9.83
N ASP A 405 -19.47 -4.72 9.48
CA ASP A 405 -19.07 -3.54 8.73
C ASP A 405 -18.29 -2.58 9.63
N LEU A 406 -17.01 -2.39 9.33
CA LEU A 406 -16.19 -1.40 10.01
C LEU A 406 -16.65 0.00 9.57
N PRO A 407 -16.96 0.93 10.50
CA PRO A 407 -17.43 2.27 10.14
C PRO A 407 -16.53 2.93 9.08
N PRO A 408 -17.11 3.42 7.97
CA PRO A 408 -16.34 4.03 6.88
C PRO A 408 -15.82 5.41 7.25
N THR A 409 -16.31 5.99 8.35
CA THR A 409 -15.95 7.29 8.90
C THR A 409 -15.30 7.18 10.29
N LEU A 410 -14.75 8.31 10.72
CA LEU A 410 -14.17 8.61 12.03
C LEU A 410 -14.78 9.92 12.52
N THR A 411 -15.12 9.97 13.79
CA THR A 411 -15.48 11.22 14.47
C THR A 411 -14.25 12.09 14.75
N SER A 412 -14.46 13.40 14.91
CA SER A 412 -13.41 14.34 15.33
C SER A 412 -12.70 13.93 16.64
N GLY A 413 -13.41 13.32 17.60
CA GLY A 413 -12.85 12.80 18.85
C GLY A 413 -11.94 11.59 18.65
N GLU A 414 -12.41 10.57 17.92
CA GLU A 414 -11.58 9.40 17.54
C GLU A 414 -10.32 9.82 16.80
N LEU A 415 -10.43 10.80 15.90
CA LEU A 415 -9.31 11.33 15.13
C LEU A 415 -8.31 12.12 16.00
N TYR A 416 -8.78 12.93 16.95
CA TYR A 416 -7.92 13.64 17.90
C TYR A 416 -7.15 12.66 18.80
N ASP A 417 -7.80 11.58 19.23
CA ASP A 417 -7.18 10.50 19.99
C ASP A 417 -6.07 9.80 19.20
N ILE A 418 -6.33 9.45 17.93
CA ILE A 418 -5.36 8.87 16.99
C ILE A 418 -4.15 9.79 16.81
N ILE A 419 -4.35 11.11 16.76
CA ILE A 419 -3.25 12.08 16.64
C ILE A 419 -2.45 12.16 17.95
N THR A 420 -3.11 12.30 19.10
CA THR A 420 -2.47 12.80 20.33
C THR A 420 -2.08 11.74 21.36
N LYS A 421 -2.85 10.66 21.52
CA LYS A 421 -2.55 9.61 22.52
C LYS A 421 -1.26 8.83 22.20
N PRO A 422 -0.97 8.41 20.95
CA PRO A 422 0.28 7.70 20.65
C PRO A 422 1.53 8.52 20.97
N ALA A 423 1.49 9.84 20.72
CA ALA A 423 2.56 10.75 21.15
C ALA A 423 2.71 10.80 22.66
N THR A 424 1.59 10.94 23.38
CA THR A 424 1.55 11.02 24.85
C THR A 424 2.18 9.77 25.48
N ASP A 425 1.83 8.57 25.01
CA ASP A 425 2.38 7.29 25.49
C ASP A 425 3.85 7.06 25.09
N ALA A 426 4.33 7.73 24.04
CA ALA A 426 5.75 7.79 23.67
C ALA A 426 6.49 8.95 24.35
N ALA A 427 5.82 9.67 25.27
CA ALA A 427 6.35 10.81 26.00
C ALA A 427 6.78 12.00 25.10
N LEU A 428 6.16 12.08 23.92
CA LEU A 428 6.27 13.19 22.97
C LEU A 428 5.22 14.25 23.28
N ARG A 429 5.47 15.47 22.82
CA ARG A 429 4.54 16.61 22.91
C ARG A 429 4.32 17.19 21.54
N PHE A 430 3.15 17.81 21.34
CA PHE A 430 2.92 18.68 20.20
C PHE A 430 3.16 20.13 20.61
N GLU A 431 3.64 20.94 19.66
CA GLU A 431 3.59 22.40 19.76
C GLU A 431 2.13 22.88 19.88
N GLU A 432 1.92 24.00 20.58
CA GLU A 432 0.59 24.52 20.86
C GLU A 432 -0.20 24.79 19.56
N GLY A 433 -1.45 24.31 19.51
CA GLY A 433 -2.33 24.46 18.33
C GLY A 433 -2.04 23.50 17.17
N LEU A 434 -0.93 22.74 17.16
CA LEU A 434 -0.62 21.80 16.09
C LEU A 434 -1.63 20.65 15.97
N PRO A 435 -2.09 19.97 17.06
CA PRO A 435 -3.07 18.90 16.96
C PRO A 435 -4.40 19.37 16.35
N GLN A 436 -4.85 20.58 16.73
CA GLN A 436 -6.06 21.20 16.22
C GLN A 436 -5.91 21.59 14.73
N THR A 437 -4.72 22.05 14.34
CA THR A 437 -4.38 22.35 12.94
C THR A 437 -4.47 21.09 12.08
N ILE A 438 -3.79 20.00 12.49
CA ILE A 438 -3.83 18.70 11.79
C ILE A 438 -5.27 18.19 11.71
N LEU A 439 -6.00 18.17 12.83
CA LEU A 439 -7.40 17.76 12.89
C LEU A 439 -8.27 18.54 11.88
N SER A 440 -8.13 19.87 11.85
CA SER A 440 -8.92 20.73 10.97
C SER A 440 -8.65 20.48 9.48
N GLU A 441 -7.40 20.19 9.11
CA GLU A 441 -7.01 19.89 7.74
C GLU A 441 -7.50 18.51 7.30
N VAL A 442 -7.40 17.51 8.18
CA VAL A 442 -7.90 16.16 7.89
C VAL A 442 -9.41 16.18 7.70
N LEU A 443 -10.17 16.82 8.59
CA LEU A 443 -11.62 17.00 8.46
C LEU A 443 -11.98 17.74 7.16
N ALA A 444 -11.25 18.81 6.82
CA ALA A 444 -11.46 19.55 5.57
C ALA A 444 -11.15 18.71 4.31
N SER A 445 -10.18 17.80 4.37
CA SER A 445 -9.72 16.99 3.23
C SER A 445 -10.71 15.90 2.77
N GLY A 446 -11.59 15.44 3.67
CA GLY A 446 -12.39 14.24 3.47
C GLY A 446 -13.88 14.41 3.74
N ARG A 447 -14.39 15.65 3.66
CA ARG A 447 -15.81 15.99 3.83
C ARG A 447 -16.70 15.09 2.98
N TYR A 448 -17.63 14.42 3.65
CA TYR A 448 -18.72 13.66 3.05
C TYR A 448 -20.01 14.48 3.11
N ASP A 449 -20.99 14.22 2.24
CA ASP A 449 -22.26 14.97 2.20
C ASP A 449 -23.18 14.76 3.42
N THR A 450 -22.76 14.00 4.43
CA THR A 450 -23.63 13.52 5.53
C THR A 450 -23.38 14.15 6.90
N ASP A 451 -22.15 14.50 7.26
CA ASP A 451 -21.83 15.15 8.55
C ASP A 451 -20.52 15.97 8.44
N PRO A 452 -20.49 17.25 8.88
CA PRO A 452 -19.27 18.07 8.83
C PRO A 452 -18.18 17.69 9.86
N ASP A 453 -18.51 16.94 10.92
CA ASP A 453 -17.59 16.56 12.00
C ASP A 453 -17.05 15.11 11.86
N GLU A 454 -17.39 14.43 10.75
CA GLU A 454 -16.85 13.12 10.38
C GLU A 454 -15.93 13.16 9.15
N VAL A 455 -14.92 12.28 9.12
CA VAL A 455 -14.04 12.07 7.96
C VAL A 455 -13.96 10.60 7.58
N ARG A 456 -13.77 10.28 6.29
CA ARG A 456 -13.56 8.88 5.84
C ARG A 456 -12.33 8.26 6.50
N ALA A 457 -12.47 7.08 7.11
CA ALA A 457 -11.38 6.33 7.72
C ALA A 457 -10.23 5.96 6.75
N THR A 458 -10.43 6.12 5.45
CA THR A 458 -9.40 5.98 4.41
C THR A 458 -8.30 7.05 4.47
N VAL A 459 -8.45 8.10 5.30
CA VAL A 459 -7.38 9.10 5.56
C VAL A 459 -6.27 8.57 6.46
N LEU A 460 -6.53 7.54 7.27
CA LEU A 460 -5.60 7.05 8.30
C LEU A 460 -4.18 6.73 7.79
N PRO A 461 -3.98 6.05 6.64
CA PRO A 461 -2.62 5.72 6.19
C PRO A 461 -1.82 6.96 5.80
N LEU A 462 -2.48 8.01 5.30
CA LEU A 462 -1.84 9.30 5.00
C LEU A 462 -1.52 10.06 6.29
N LEU A 463 -2.41 10.00 7.28
CA LEU A 463 -2.21 10.64 8.57
C LEU A 463 -1.04 10.02 9.33
N GLU A 464 -0.97 8.69 9.41
CA GLU A 464 0.15 7.94 9.99
C GLU A 464 1.47 8.25 9.27
N LYS A 465 1.49 8.30 7.93
CA LYS A 465 2.68 8.74 7.19
C LYS A 465 3.09 10.17 7.55
N THR A 466 2.12 11.09 7.58
CA THR A 466 2.36 12.50 7.89
C THR A 466 2.93 12.66 9.30
N LEU A 467 2.31 12.05 10.31
CA LEU A 467 2.76 12.10 11.70
C LEU A 467 4.14 11.43 11.89
N THR A 468 4.43 10.36 11.14
CA THR A 468 5.77 9.75 11.08
C THR A 468 6.81 10.74 10.53
N LEU A 469 6.51 11.44 9.42
CA LEU A 469 7.43 12.44 8.85
C LEU A 469 7.63 13.65 9.78
N VAL A 470 6.59 14.10 10.51
CA VAL A 470 6.73 15.13 11.55
C VAL A 470 7.62 14.63 12.69
N TRP A 471 7.46 13.37 13.11
CA TRP A 471 8.31 12.75 14.13
C TRP A 471 9.78 12.62 13.68
N GLU A 472 10.04 12.30 12.41
CA GLU A 472 11.40 12.25 11.86
C GLU A 472 12.07 13.65 11.81
N ASN A 473 11.27 14.71 11.70
CA ASN A 473 11.74 16.11 11.63
C ASN A 473 11.54 16.90 12.95
N ARG A 474 11.23 16.21 14.06
CA ARG A 474 10.90 16.80 15.37
C ARG A 474 12.10 17.48 16.04
N ALA A 475 11.82 18.36 17.01
CA ALA A 475 12.83 18.91 17.92
C ALA A 475 12.81 18.14 19.24
N ASP A 476 13.78 17.24 19.47
CA ASP A 476 13.85 16.34 20.64
C ASP A 476 12.60 15.48 20.84
N ASN A 477 11.69 15.88 21.73
CA ASN A 477 10.39 15.21 21.96
C ASN A 477 9.19 16.04 21.46
N LEU A 478 9.44 17.21 20.85
CA LEU A 478 8.43 18.16 20.41
C LEU A 478 8.17 18.04 18.89
N LEU A 479 6.96 17.64 18.54
CA LEU A 479 6.40 17.68 17.19
C LEU A 479 6.01 19.14 16.89
N THR A 480 6.72 19.80 15.97
CA THR A 480 6.61 21.25 15.73
C THR A 480 5.79 21.63 14.50
N CYS A 481 5.23 22.83 14.51
CA CYS A 481 4.54 23.42 13.37
C CYS A 481 5.48 23.60 12.17
N ASP A 482 6.75 23.93 12.44
CA ASP A 482 7.83 23.99 11.44
C ASP A 482 8.12 22.62 10.81
N ALA A 483 8.20 21.54 11.60
CA ALA A 483 8.32 20.18 11.07
C ALA A 483 7.11 19.81 10.20
N TYR A 484 5.89 20.11 10.66
CA TYR A 484 4.66 19.87 9.90
C TYR A 484 4.59 20.66 8.58
N ALA A 485 5.02 21.92 8.58
CA ALA A 485 5.13 22.73 7.37
C ALA A 485 6.22 22.20 6.41
N LYS A 486 7.38 21.82 6.94
CA LYS A 486 8.50 21.25 6.17
C LYS A 486 8.16 19.95 5.46
N VAL A 487 7.27 19.13 6.02
CA VAL A 487 6.79 17.89 5.39
C VAL A 487 5.51 18.10 4.56
N GLY A 488 5.17 19.34 4.22
CA GLY A 488 4.11 19.65 3.24
C GLY A 488 2.69 19.65 3.81
N ARG A 489 2.55 19.58 5.15
CA ARG A 489 1.27 19.41 5.87
C ARG A 489 0.50 18.16 5.40
N PHE A 490 -0.71 17.92 5.89
CA PHE A 490 -1.47 16.70 5.57
C PHE A 490 -1.78 16.55 4.07
N GLY A 491 -2.08 17.66 3.38
CA GLY A 491 -2.43 17.62 1.96
C GLY A 491 -1.24 17.40 1.01
N GLY A 492 -0.03 17.81 1.40
CA GLY A 492 1.17 17.76 0.55
C GLY A 492 2.18 16.66 0.92
N SER A 493 2.09 16.08 2.12
CA SER A 493 3.08 15.14 2.65
C SER A 493 3.35 13.93 1.76
N LEU A 494 2.31 13.37 1.13
CA LEU A 494 2.48 12.24 0.23
C LEU A 494 3.30 12.60 -1.01
N ALA A 495 2.97 13.71 -1.66
CA ALA A 495 3.65 14.17 -2.87
C ALA A 495 5.10 14.57 -2.54
N GLN A 496 5.32 15.30 -1.45
CA GLN A 496 6.66 15.70 -1.05
C GLN A 496 7.55 14.51 -0.66
N TRP A 497 7.01 13.47 0.01
CA TRP A 497 7.73 12.23 0.25
C TRP A 497 8.02 11.48 -1.06
N GLN A 498 7.06 11.36 -1.97
CA GLN A 498 7.27 10.75 -3.29
C GLN A 498 8.38 11.45 -4.09
N ASP A 499 8.35 12.77 -4.16
CA ASP A 499 9.35 13.60 -4.83
C ASP A 499 10.72 13.49 -4.15
N ALA A 500 10.79 13.47 -2.81
CA ALA A 500 12.03 13.29 -2.07
C ALA A 500 12.68 11.92 -2.37
N VAL A 501 11.89 10.84 -2.42
CA VAL A 501 12.40 9.50 -2.74
C VAL A 501 12.84 9.38 -4.19
N LEU A 502 12.07 9.91 -5.15
CA LEU A 502 12.49 9.95 -6.55
C LEU A 502 13.67 10.89 -6.79
N GLY A 503 13.85 11.91 -5.94
CA GLY A 503 15.00 12.81 -5.93
C GLY A 503 16.31 12.14 -5.50
N GLN A 504 16.26 11.00 -4.79
CA GLN A 504 17.45 10.20 -4.49
C GLN A 504 17.97 9.40 -5.71
N LEU A 505 17.16 9.28 -6.78
CA LEU A 505 17.49 8.53 -7.99
C LEU A 505 18.02 9.46 -9.09
N ASP A 506 19.11 9.08 -9.75
CA ASP A 506 19.59 9.81 -10.93
C ASP A 506 18.68 9.58 -12.16
N GLU A 507 18.90 10.37 -13.22
CA GLU A 507 18.13 10.29 -14.47
C GLU A 507 18.21 8.92 -15.19
N ARG A 508 19.17 8.06 -14.85
CA ARG A 508 19.27 6.69 -15.40
C ARG A 508 18.43 5.71 -14.59
N HIS A 509 18.29 5.91 -13.29
CA HIS A 509 17.50 5.06 -12.41
C HIS A 509 16.00 5.43 -12.39
N LYS A 510 15.63 6.69 -12.65
CA LYS A 510 14.21 7.11 -12.69
C LYS A 510 13.34 6.25 -13.63
N PRO A 511 13.69 5.97 -14.90
CA PRO A 511 12.90 5.08 -15.78
C PRO A 511 12.83 3.63 -15.29
N VAL A 512 13.81 3.18 -14.50
CA VAL A 512 13.80 1.84 -13.88
C VAL A 512 12.81 1.80 -12.72
N ALA A 513 12.78 2.84 -11.87
CA ALA A 513 11.77 2.97 -10.81
C ALA A 513 10.35 3.04 -11.35
N GLN A 514 10.11 3.77 -12.45
CA GLN A 514 8.80 3.81 -13.11
C GLN A 514 8.31 2.42 -13.52
N ARG A 515 9.17 1.61 -14.17
CA ARG A 515 8.84 0.24 -14.55
C ARG A 515 8.65 -0.67 -13.33
N VAL A 516 9.54 -0.61 -12.32
CA VAL A 516 9.40 -1.39 -11.07
C VAL A 516 8.07 -1.10 -10.37
N LEU A 517 7.71 0.17 -10.19
CA LEU A 517 6.49 0.56 -9.47
C LEU A 517 5.23 0.16 -10.23
N ALA A 518 5.20 0.33 -11.56
CA ALA A 518 4.06 -0.08 -12.36
C ALA A 518 3.86 -1.60 -12.40
N LEU A 519 4.94 -2.40 -12.39
CA LEU A 519 4.87 -3.86 -12.29
C LEU A 519 4.27 -4.36 -10.95
N LEU A 520 4.14 -3.47 -9.96
CA LEU A 520 3.50 -3.69 -8.66
C LEU A 520 2.07 -3.11 -8.59
N VAL A 521 1.48 -2.70 -9.71
CA VAL A 521 0.06 -2.36 -9.86
C VAL A 521 -0.63 -3.46 -10.67
N ARG A 522 -1.84 -3.85 -10.24
CA ARG A 522 -2.75 -4.74 -10.97
C ARG A 522 -4.00 -3.94 -11.35
N HIS A 523 -4.32 -3.94 -12.63
CA HIS A 523 -5.52 -3.29 -13.16
C HIS A 523 -6.72 -4.24 -13.19
N ASP A 524 -7.88 -3.77 -12.74
CA ASP A 524 -9.14 -4.50 -12.93
C ASP A 524 -9.66 -4.30 -14.37
N GLN A 525 -9.70 -5.38 -15.13
CA GLN A 525 -10.21 -5.40 -16.50
C GLN A 525 -11.74 -5.41 -16.57
N SER A 526 -12.43 -5.74 -15.46
CA SER A 526 -13.89 -5.82 -15.43
C SER A 526 -14.57 -4.47 -15.23
N GLY A 527 -13.84 -3.46 -14.75
CA GLY A 527 -14.37 -2.15 -14.39
C GLY A 527 -15.33 -2.19 -13.20
N LYS A 528 -15.27 -3.25 -12.38
CA LYS A 528 -16.15 -3.48 -11.22
C LYS A 528 -15.45 -3.26 -9.88
N SER A 529 -14.13 -3.26 -9.85
CA SER A 529 -13.28 -2.94 -8.70
C SER A 529 -12.23 -1.89 -9.08
N LEU A 530 -11.49 -1.42 -8.08
CA LEU A 530 -10.40 -0.46 -8.23
C LEU A 530 -9.09 -1.19 -8.55
N ASP A 531 -8.13 -0.47 -9.14
CA ASP A 531 -6.74 -0.94 -9.24
C ASP A 531 -6.20 -1.34 -7.84
N THR A 532 -5.42 -2.42 -7.81
CA THR A 532 -4.90 -3.03 -6.57
C THR A 532 -3.39 -3.21 -6.62
N ARG A 533 -2.75 -3.25 -5.46
CA ARG A 533 -1.31 -3.59 -5.39
C ARG A 533 -1.06 -5.05 -5.78
N ARG A 534 -0.06 -5.28 -6.64
CA ARG A 534 0.36 -6.59 -7.15
C ARG A 534 1.62 -7.07 -6.41
N GLN A 535 1.64 -8.33 -6.01
CA GLN A 535 2.84 -8.99 -5.50
C GLN A 535 3.68 -9.58 -6.66
N ARG A 536 4.99 -9.33 -6.66
CA ARG A 536 5.97 -9.99 -7.53
C ARG A 536 7.19 -10.41 -6.73
N SER A 537 7.85 -11.52 -7.08
CA SER A 537 9.11 -11.87 -6.43
C SER A 537 10.20 -10.87 -6.83
N VAL A 538 11.17 -10.64 -5.94
CA VAL A 538 12.33 -9.77 -6.22
C VAL A 538 13.07 -10.25 -7.47
N ALA A 539 13.22 -11.57 -7.65
CA ALA A 539 13.78 -12.16 -8.86
C ALA A 539 12.97 -11.83 -10.13
N ALA A 540 11.63 -11.87 -10.06
CA ALA A 540 10.80 -11.48 -11.20
C ALA A 540 10.92 -9.98 -11.49
N LEU A 541 11.00 -9.11 -10.48
CA LEU A 541 11.25 -7.68 -10.69
C LEU A 541 12.62 -7.42 -11.34
N ARG A 542 13.67 -8.13 -10.92
CA ARG A 542 14.99 -8.09 -11.60
C ARG A 542 14.86 -8.43 -13.07
N THR A 543 14.27 -9.57 -13.42
CA THR A 543 14.10 -9.96 -14.83
C THR A 543 13.25 -8.95 -15.61
N LEU A 544 12.11 -8.52 -15.06
CA LEU A 544 11.13 -7.70 -15.79
C LEU A 544 11.57 -6.23 -15.92
N ALA A 545 12.12 -5.63 -14.87
CA ALA A 545 12.58 -4.24 -14.90
C ALA A 545 13.98 -4.08 -15.53
N CYS A 546 14.75 -5.17 -15.69
CA CYS A 546 15.80 -5.19 -16.69
C CYS A 546 15.19 -5.00 -18.08
N GLY A 547 15.97 -4.42 -18.98
CA GLY A 547 15.65 -4.37 -20.41
C GLY A 547 16.95 -4.55 -21.19
N PRO A 548 16.93 -4.53 -22.53
CA PRO A 548 18.15 -4.69 -23.32
C PRO A 548 19.26 -3.66 -23.01
N ALA A 549 18.90 -2.53 -22.39
CA ALA A 549 19.80 -1.44 -22.01
C ALA A 549 19.91 -1.20 -20.48
N VAL A 550 19.35 -2.05 -19.62
CA VAL A 550 19.33 -1.88 -18.16
C VAL A 550 19.75 -3.17 -17.46
N ASP A 551 20.77 -3.08 -16.61
CA ASP A 551 21.32 -4.20 -15.84
C ASP A 551 20.60 -4.44 -14.51
N GLU A 552 20.81 -5.63 -13.92
CA GLU A 552 20.23 -5.97 -12.62
C GLU A 552 20.74 -5.05 -11.50
N ALA A 553 21.96 -4.51 -11.63
CA ALA A 553 22.54 -3.59 -10.64
C ALA A 553 21.79 -2.24 -10.57
N ALA A 554 21.25 -1.74 -11.68
CA ALA A 554 20.37 -0.58 -11.70
C ALA A 554 19.01 -0.88 -11.05
N VAL A 555 18.45 -2.08 -11.27
CA VAL A 555 17.21 -2.52 -10.61
C VAL A 555 17.42 -2.68 -9.11
N ASP A 556 18.52 -3.28 -8.67
CA ASP A 556 18.83 -3.47 -7.25
C ASP A 556 19.06 -2.15 -6.51
N ARG A 557 19.70 -1.15 -7.13
CA ARG A 557 19.79 0.21 -6.57
C ARG A 557 18.40 0.83 -6.37
N VAL A 558 17.52 0.71 -7.37
CA VAL A 558 16.13 1.19 -7.28
C VAL A 558 15.35 0.46 -6.19
N LEU A 559 15.41 -0.87 -6.14
CA LEU A 559 14.73 -1.67 -5.12
C LEU A 559 15.24 -1.33 -3.71
N THR A 560 16.55 -1.08 -3.56
CA THR A 560 17.14 -0.65 -2.29
C THR A 560 16.56 0.68 -1.82
N VAL A 561 16.51 1.70 -2.68
CA VAL A 561 15.93 3.01 -2.35
C VAL A 561 14.43 2.88 -2.05
N LEU A 562 13.66 2.25 -2.93
CA LEU A 562 12.21 2.10 -2.75
C LEU A 562 11.84 1.29 -1.49
N THR A 563 12.66 0.31 -1.08
CA THR A 563 12.43 -0.47 0.15
C THR A 563 12.85 0.29 1.40
N ARG A 564 14.02 0.94 1.37
CA ARG A 564 14.53 1.78 2.47
C ARG A 564 13.54 2.89 2.80
N GLU A 565 13.10 3.60 1.77
CA GLU A 565 12.17 4.74 1.88
C GLU A 565 10.70 4.32 1.94
N ARG A 566 10.44 3.00 2.04
CA ARG A 566 9.14 2.36 2.30
C ARG A 566 8.07 2.57 1.23
N ILE A 567 8.42 2.90 -0.02
CA ILE A 567 7.44 2.88 -1.13
C ILE A 567 7.01 1.44 -1.45
N ILE A 568 7.95 0.50 -1.36
CA ILE A 568 7.67 -0.94 -1.49
C ILE A 568 8.01 -1.66 -0.18
N THR A 569 7.32 -2.76 0.07
CA THR A 569 7.69 -3.72 1.12
C THR A 569 8.19 -4.99 0.47
N VAL A 570 9.38 -5.45 0.88
CA VAL A 570 9.89 -6.78 0.57
C VAL A 570 9.67 -7.63 1.80
N ARG A 571 8.83 -8.66 1.68
CA ARG A 571 8.69 -9.71 2.69
C ARG A 571 9.65 -10.82 2.34
N SER A 572 10.66 -11.01 3.18
CA SER A 572 11.54 -12.17 3.09
C SER A 572 10.78 -13.41 3.57
N SER A 573 11.16 -14.57 3.06
CA SER A 573 10.70 -15.85 3.59
C SER A 573 11.42 -16.21 4.88
N ASP A 574 12.67 -15.75 5.08
CA ASP A 574 13.48 -15.99 6.28
C ASP A 574 12.89 -15.35 7.56
N GLU A 575 12.35 -14.12 7.49
CA GLU A 575 11.61 -13.49 8.61
C GLU A 575 10.29 -14.22 8.95
N SER A 576 9.91 -15.22 8.16
CA SER A 576 8.71 -16.04 8.37
C SER A 576 8.97 -17.54 8.25
N GLY A 577 10.22 -18.01 8.26
CA GLY A 577 10.60 -19.43 8.18
C GLY A 577 10.24 -20.20 6.90
N GLY A 578 9.83 -19.52 5.81
CA GLY A 578 9.39 -20.15 4.56
C GLY A 578 10.52 -20.50 3.58
N THR A 579 10.23 -21.33 2.58
CA THR A 579 11.18 -21.69 1.49
C THR A 579 10.92 -20.94 0.16
N GLY A 580 10.00 -19.98 0.15
CA GLY A 580 9.66 -19.19 -1.04
C GLY A 580 10.68 -18.09 -1.37
N PRO A 581 10.66 -17.52 -2.59
CA PRO A 581 11.46 -16.35 -2.91
C PRO A 581 10.90 -15.09 -2.22
N PRO A 582 11.74 -14.08 -1.89
CA PRO A 582 11.27 -12.83 -1.30
C PRO A 582 10.30 -12.09 -2.24
N MET A 583 9.22 -11.58 -1.67
CA MET A 583 8.09 -10.99 -2.41
C MET A 583 7.99 -9.48 -2.14
N ALA A 584 7.96 -8.70 -3.21
CA ALA A 584 7.77 -7.26 -3.21
C ALA A 584 6.31 -6.88 -3.56
N GLU A 585 5.77 -5.89 -2.87
CA GLU A 585 4.50 -5.21 -3.18
C GLU A 585 4.61 -3.70 -2.85
N LEU A 586 3.71 -2.88 -3.39
CA LEU A 586 3.54 -1.51 -2.90
C LEU A 586 3.12 -1.53 -1.43
N VAL A 587 3.67 -0.61 -0.63
CA VAL A 587 3.41 -0.54 0.81
C VAL A 587 1.92 -0.40 1.14
N HIS A 588 1.16 0.36 0.32
CA HIS A 588 -0.27 0.58 0.52
C HIS A 588 -0.98 0.94 -0.80
N ASP A 589 -2.27 0.57 -0.95
CA ASP A 589 -3.11 0.92 -2.10
C ASP A 589 -3.27 2.44 -2.31
N LEU A 590 -3.06 3.24 -1.23
CA LEU A 590 -3.14 4.70 -1.27
C LEU A 590 -2.18 5.30 -2.30
N LEU A 591 -1.03 4.66 -2.54
CA LEU A 591 -0.11 5.09 -3.59
C LEU A 591 -0.77 5.07 -4.97
N ILE A 592 -1.61 4.07 -5.24
CA ILE A 592 -2.31 3.95 -6.53
C ILE A 592 -3.38 5.07 -6.63
N ASP A 593 -4.18 5.28 -5.59
CA ASP A 593 -5.24 6.30 -5.60
C ASP A 593 -4.73 7.75 -5.52
N LYS A 594 -3.60 8.02 -4.85
CA LYS A 594 -3.11 9.39 -4.58
C LYS A 594 -1.83 9.79 -5.31
N TRP A 595 -1.18 8.90 -6.06
CA TRP A 595 -0.02 9.24 -6.91
C TRP A 595 -0.41 9.29 -8.41
N PRO A 596 -0.58 10.48 -9.01
CA PRO A 596 -0.97 10.61 -10.41
C PRO A 596 0.00 9.94 -11.39
N GLU A 597 1.29 10.06 -11.11
CA GLU A 597 2.36 9.49 -11.93
C GLU A 597 2.32 7.96 -11.91
N LEU A 598 2.12 7.35 -10.74
CA LEU A 598 2.00 5.89 -10.63
C LEU A 598 0.80 5.35 -11.41
N ARG A 599 -0.36 6.03 -11.36
CA ARG A 599 -1.52 5.63 -12.21
C ARG A 599 -1.19 5.71 -13.68
N ARG A 600 -0.53 6.79 -14.12
CA ARG A 600 -0.10 6.97 -15.51
C ARG A 600 0.89 5.87 -15.94
N TRP A 601 1.84 5.50 -15.08
CA TRP A 601 2.77 4.41 -15.36
C TRP A 601 2.08 3.05 -15.40
N GLY A 602 1.24 2.72 -14.41
CA GLY A 602 0.43 1.49 -14.41
C GLY A 602 -0.39 1.36 -15.69
N ALA A 603 -1.19 2.37 -16.01
CA ALA A 603 -2.02 2.39 -17.22
C ALA A 603 -1.20 2.24 -18.51
N ALA A 604 0.01 2.78 -18.59
CA ALA A 604 0.90 2.63 -19.74
C ALA A 604 1.43 1.18 -19.91
N TYR A 605 1.52 0.41 -18.83
CA TYR A 605 2.07 -0.95 -18.82
C TYR A 605 1.03 -2.06 -18.56
N ALA A 606 -0.25 -1.71 -18.41
CA ALA A 606 -1.35 -2.67 -18.24
C ALA A 606 -1.42 -3.71 -19.37
N GLU A 607 -1.22 -3.30 -20.62
CA GLU A 607 -1.18 -4.20 -21.79
C GLU A 607 -0.02 -5.20 -21.71
N PHE A 608 1.14 -4.81 -21.16
CA PHE A 608 2.26 -5.72 -20.93
C PHE A 608 1.94 -6.73 -19.82
N ASP A 609 1.38 -6.27 -18.70
CA ASP A 609 1.04 -7.12 -17.55
C ASP A 609 0.04 -8.21 -17.93
N MET A 610 -1.01 -7.83 -18.70
CA MET A 610 -1.99 -8.74 -19.29
C MET A 610 -1.37 -9.74 -20.27
N TRP A 611 -0.54 -9.25 -21.20
CA TRP A 611 0.13 -10.12 -22.18
C TRP A 611 1.05 -11.14 -21.51
N LEU A 612 1.79 -10.73 -20.48
CA LEU A 612 2.74 -11.58 -19.76
C LEU A 612 2.02 -12.71 -19.01
N ASP A 613 0.94 -12.41 -18.29
CA ASP A 613 0.18 -13.43 -17.57
C ASP A 613 -0.43 -14.47 -18.53
N HIS A 614 -1.04 -14.02 -19.63
CA HIS A 614 -1.58 -14.89 -20.69
C HIS A 614 -0.49 -15.72 -21.40
N ALA A 615 0.69 -15.13 -21.65
CA ALA A 615 1.83 -15.84 -22.24
C ALA A 615 2.40 -16.93 -21.31
N LEU A 616 2.51 -16.65 -20.00
CA LEU A 616 2.96 -17.62 -19.01
C LEU A 616 1.97 -18.78 -18.83
N GLU A 617 0.67 -18.48 -18.77
CA GLU A 617 -0.38 -19.49 -18.67
C GLU A 617 -0.37 -20.45 -19.88
N ARG A 618 -0.27 -19.90 -21.10
CA ARG A 618 -0.16 -20.69 -22.33
C ARG A 618 1.16 -21.45 -22.45
N ALA A 619 2.27 -20.89 -21.96
CA ALA A 619 3.56 -21.59 -21.89
C ALA A 619 3.46 -22.82 -20.97
N GLY A 620 2.78 -22.69 -19.83
CA GLY A 620 2.51 -23.81 -18.91
C GLY A 620 1.64 -24.90 -19.56
N ARG A 621 0.51 -24.53 -20.17
CA ARG A 621 -0.36 -25.48 -20.91
C ARG A 621 0.40 -26.18 -22.04
N TRP A 622 1.18 -25.44 -22.82
CA TRP A 622 1.99 -25.99 -23.91
C TRP A 622 3.07 -26.95 -23.42
N GLY A 623 3.73 -26.65 -22.29
CA GLY A 623 4.75 -27.52 -21.69
C GLY A 623 4.21 -28.91 -21.31
N GLY A 624 2.93 -29.00 -20.91
CA GLY A 624 2.25 -30.27 -20.66
C GLY A 624 1.62 -30.93 -21.90
N SER A 625 1.16 -30.15 -22.88
CA SER A 625 0.44 -30.67 -24.05
C SER A 625 1.34 -31.05 -25.23
N GLY A 626 2.47 -30.35 -25.41
CA GLY A 626 3.30 -30.37 -26.61
C GLY A 626 2.60 -29.90 -27.90
N LYS A 627 1.31 -29.52 -27.85
CA LYS A 627 0.47 -29.33 -29.03
C LYS A 627 0.74 -28.02 -29.73
N GLY A 628 0.75 -28.09 -31.06
CA GLY A 628 1.02 -26.93 -31.89
C GLY A 628 -0.08 -25.84 -31.93
N GLY A 629 -1.21 -26.01 -31.26
CA GLY A 629 -2.23 -24.95 -31.16
C GLY A 629 -1.82 -23.83 -30.21
N ASP A 630 -1.06 -24.17 -29.17
CA ASP A 630 -0.98 -23.34 -27.96
C ASP A 630 0.01 -22.15 -28.10
N LEU A 631 0.98 -22.22 -29.02
CA LEU A 631 1.98 -21.17 -29.29
C LEU A 631 1.36 -19.82 -29.71
N LEU A 632 2.06 -18.72 -29.43
CA LEU A 632 1.65 -17.35 -29.77
C LEU A 632 1.59 -17.12 -31.29
N GLN A 633 0.55 -16.43 -31.76
CA GLN A 633 0.28 -16.13 -33.16
C GLN A 633 -0.33 -14.73 -33.30
N GLY A 634 -0.37 -14.18 -34.52
CA GLY A 634 -1.00 -12.89 -34.81
C GLY A 634 -0.49 -11.75 -33.92
N THR A 635 -1.42 -10.98 -33.37
CA THR A 635 -1.17 -9.82 -32.50
C THR A 635 -0.37 -10.17 -31.25
N ASP A 636 -0.67 -11.28 -30.57
CA ASP A 636 0.04 -11.71 -29.35
C ASP A 636 1.55 -11.91 -29.60
N LEU A 637 1.92 -12.36 -30.80
CA LEU A 637 3.30 -12.59 -31.18
C LEU A 637 4.05 -11.27 -31.48
N GLU A 638 3.39 -10.29 -32.10
CA GLU A 638 3.99 -8.98 -32.36
C GLU A 638 4.04 -8.11 -31.08
N LEU A 639 3.04 -8.20 -30.19
CA LEU A 639 3.09 -7.60 -28.85
C LEU A 639 4.27 -8.15 -28.04
N GLY A 640 4.46 -9.47 -28.01
CA GLY A 640 5.60 -10.08 -27.31
C GLY A 640 6.97 -9.58 -27.81
N ARG A 641 7.09 -9.29 -29.10
CA ARG A 641 8.31 -8.71 -29.69
C ARG A 641 8.53 -7.25 -29.28
N ARG A 642 7.47 -6.44 -29.26
CA ARG A 642 7.50 -5.07 -28.73
C ARG A 642 7.94 -5.09 -27.27
N TRP A 643 7.32 -5.94 -26.45
CA TRP A 643 7.63 -6.02 -25.03
C TRP A 643 9.04 -6.52 -24.73
N ARG A 644 9.57 -7.50 -25.48
CA ARG A 644 10.97 -7.95 -25.38
C ARG A 644 11.99 -6.81 -25.60
N ALA A 645 11.63 -5.75 -26.35
CA ALA A 645 12.52 -4.61 -26.57
C ALA A 645 12.59 -3.65 -25.37
N GLU A 646 11.63 -3.72 -24.44
CA GLU A 646 11.43 -2.76 -23.34
C GLU A 646 11.55 -3.41 -21.94
N PHE A 647 11.20 -4.69 -21.85
CA PHE A 647 11.20 -5.52 -20.63
C PHE A 647 11.97 -6.82 -20.87
N GLY A 648 12.71 -7.28 -19.86
CA GLY A 648 13.26 -8.62 -19.84
C GLY A 648 12.15 -9.64 -19.58
N LEU A 649 12.14 -10.74 -20.34
CA LEU A 649 11.09 -11.75 -20.24
C LEU A 649 11.55 -12.93 -19.36
N PRO A 650 10.72 -13.43 -18.42
CA PRO A 650 11.01 -14.66 -17.69
C PRO A 650 11.27 -15.82 -18.64
N ALA A 651 12.21 -16.70 -18.30
CA ALA A 651 12.64 -17.79 -19.19
C ALA A 651 11.49 -18.63 -19.81
N PRO A 652 10.39 -18.96 -19.10
CA PRO A 652 9.25 -19.65 -19.72
C PRO A 652 8.57 -18.83 -20.83
N ALA A 653 8.37 -17.52 -20.62
CA ALA A 653 7.79 -16.62 -21.62
C ALA A 653 8.76 -16.38 -22.79
N GLU A 654 10.05 -16.25 -22.51
CA GLU A 654 11.09 -15.99 -23.51
C GLU A 654 11.33 -17.18 -24.45
N ASP A 655 11.37 -18.41 -23.90
CA ASP A 655 11.44 -19.64 -24.69
C ASP A 655 10.15 -19.85 -25.51
N PHE A 656 8.98 -19.64 -24.90
CA PHE A 656 7.68 -19.76 -25.56
C PHE A 656 7.52 -18.77 -26.72
N LEU A 657 7.92 -17.51 -26.53
CA LEU A 657 7.97 -16.49 -27.58
C LEU A 657 8.96 -16.88 -28.69
N SER A 658 10.18 -17.28 -28.33
CA SER A 658 11.21 -17.72 -29.27
C SER A 658 10.81 -18.95 -30.10
N ARG A 659 10.12 -19.93 -29.52
CA ARG A 659 9.58 -21.11 -30.24
C ARG A 659 8.43 -20.72 -31.17
N SER A 660 7.56 -19.80 -30.72
CA SER A 660 6.48 -19.23 -31.54
C SER A 660 7.04 -18.51 -32.79
N GLU A 661 8.08 -17.69 -32.61
CA GLU A 661 8.80 -17.05 -33.71
C GLU A 661 9.48 -18.03 -34.66
N ARG A 662 10.23 -19.01 -34.13
CA ARG A 662 10.88 -20.05 -34.94
C ARG A 662 9.85 -20.75 -35.82
N ARG A 663 8.70 -21.14 -35.27
CA ARG A 663 7.66 -21.82 -36.06
C ARG A 663 7.01 -20.93 -37.11
N ARG A 664 6.84 -19.62 -36.86
CA ARG A 664 6.40 -18.67 -37.90
C ARG A 664 7.42 -18.56 -39.04
N ARG A 665 8.73 -18.56 -38.72
CA ARG A 665 9.80 -18.64 -39.75
C ARG A 665 9.74 -19.96 -40.53
N TRP A 666 9.65 -21.11 -39.85
CA TRP A 666 9.51 -22.43 -40.48
C TRP A 666 8.27 -22.52 -41.38
N ARG A 667 7.11 -22.04 -40.94
CA ARG A 667 5.89 -21.98 -41.77
C ARG A 667 6.07 -21.09 -43.01
N ARG A 668 6.69 -19.91 -42.88
CA ARG A 668 7.01 -19.05 -44.05
C ARG A 668 7.93 -19.77 -45.04
N VAL A 669 8.97 -20.45 -44.56
CA VAL A 669 9.89 -21.23 -45.41
C VAL A 669 9.18 -22.41 -46.08
N GLN A 670 8.32 -23.14 -45.37
CA GLN A 670 7.53 -24.24 -45.95
C GLN A 670 6.55 -23.75 -47.02
N VAL A 671 5.80 -22.67 -46.76
CA VAL A 671 4.88 -22.08 -47.75
C VAL A 671 5.65 -21.57 -48.98
N ALA A 672 6.81 -20.92 -48.78
CA ALA A 672 7.67 -20.51 -49.89
C ALA A 672 8.23 -21.71 -50.68
N ALA A 673 8.68 -22.77 -50.01
CA ALA A 673 9.19 -23.98 -50.66
C ALA A 673 8.11 -24.73 -51.45
N VAL A 674 6.88 -24.81 -50.93
CA VAL A 674 5.72 -25.36 -51.66
C VAL A 674 5.38 -24.49 -52.87
N GLY A 675 5.39 -23.15 -52.72
CA GLY A 675 5.19 -22.22 -53.83
C GLY A 675 6.23 -22.36 -54.94
N VAL A 676 7.52 -22.41 -54.59
CA VAL A 676 8.62 -22.66 -55.54
C VAL A 676 8.49 -24.03 -56.22
N SER A 677 8.11 -25.07 -55.46
CA SER A 677 7.89 -26.41 -56.01
C SER A 677 6.73 -26.42 -57.02
N ALA A 678 5.62 -25.73 -56.72
CA ALA A 678 4.49 -25.61 -57.63
C ALA A 678 4.86 -24.85 -58.92
N VAL A 679 5.66 -23.78 -58.81
CA VAL A 679 6.19 -23.05 -59.99
C VAL A 679 7.11 -23.94 -60.83
N CYS A 680 7.96 -24.76 -60.22
CA CYS A 680 8.81 -25.71 -60.94
C CYS A 680 7.99 -26.79 -61.67
N VAL A 681 6.94 -27.33 -61.05
CA VAL A 681 6.02 -28.29 -61.68
C VAL A 681 5.25 -27.64 -62.83
N ALA A 682 4.79 -26.40 -62.68
CA ALA A 682 4.12 -25.65 -63.74
C ALA A 682 5.06 -25.37 -64.93
N ALA A 683 6.33 -25.04 -64.67
CA ALA A 683 7.34 -24.85 -65.72
C ALA A 683 7.63 -26.14 -66.50
N LEU A 684 7.75 -27.28 -65.79
CA LEU A 684 7.91 -28.60 -66.42
C LEU A 684 6.68 -29.01 -67.26
N ALA A 685 5.47 -28.71 -66.77
CA ALA A 685 4.24 -28.93 -67.53
C ALA A 685 4.17 -28.06 -68.79
N ALA A 686 4.59 -26.79 -68.72
CA ALA A 686 4.62 -25.88 -69.86
C ALA A 686 5.58 -26.36 -70.97
N THR A 687 6.71 -26.98 -70.62
CA THR A 687 7.61 -27.61 -71.62
C THR A 687 7.03 -28.88 -72.27
N GLY A 688 5.97 -29.47 -71.72
CA GLY A 688 5.39 -30.73 -72.22
C GLY A 688 4.32 -30.59 -73.32
N VAL A 689 3.78 -29.38 -73.55
CA VAL A 689 2.52 -29.20 -74.32
C VAL A 689 2.73 -28.62 -75.74
N ILE A 690 3.94 -28.23 -76.12
CA ILE A 690 4.19 -27.59 -77.44
C ILE A 690 4.43 -28.64 -78.55
N ARG A 691 3.36 -29.21 -79.11
CA ARG A 691 3.34 -29.68 -80.51
C ARG A 691 1.93 -29.92 -81.08
N VAL A 692 1.70 -29.43 -82.31
CA VAL A 692 0.50 -29.59 -83.18
C VAL A 692 -0.73 -28.79 -82.72
N GLY A 693 -1.39 -27.96 -83.53
CA GLY A 693 -1.14 -27.54 -84.93
C GLY A 693 -2.12 -26.44 -85.38
N ALA A 694 -1.83 -25.75 -86.50
CA ALA A 694 -2.73 -24.80 -87.17
C ALA A 694 -3.81 -25.55 -88.01
N ASP A 695 -4.86 -24.99 -88.60
CA ASP A 695 -5.31 -23.61 -88.93
C ASP A 695 -6.86 -23.53 -88.81
N GLY A 696 -7.62 -22.44 -89.03
CA GLY A 696 -7.31 -21.06 -89.47
C GLY A 696 -8.51 -20.43 -90.22
N GLY A 697 -8.78 -19.13 -90.07
CA GLY A 697 -9.92 -18.45 -90.73
C GLY A 697 -10.33 -17.10 -90.11
N ALA A 698 -10.64 -16.09 -90.93
CA ALA A 698 -10.74 -14.68 -90.52
C ALA A 698 -12.17 -14.13 -90.40
N GLY A 699 -12.36 -13.13 -89.52
CA GLY A 699 -13.59 -12.32 -89.38
C GLY A 699 -13.27 -11.00 -88.64
N ARG A 700 -13.83 -9.88 -89.12
CA ARG A 700 -13.37 -8.51 -88.76
C ARG A 700 -14.15 -7.85 -87.60
N SER A 701 -13.42 -6.94 -86.94
CA SER A 701 -13.86 -5.68 -86.31
C SER A 701 -14.85 -5.69 -85.13
N GLY A 702 -14.41 -5.10 -84.00
CA GLY A 702 -15.30 -4.64 -82.93
C GLY A 702 -14.62 -4.55 -81.56
N SER A 703 -13.84 -3.49 -81.31
CA SER A 703 -13.62 -3.06 -79.92
C SER A 703 -14.92 -2.42 -79.40
N PRO A 704 -15.31 -2.70 -78.16
CA PRO A 704 -15.09 -1.66 -77.16
C PRO A 704 -14.44 -2.15 -75.87
N VAL A 705 -13.95 -1.18 -75.10
CA VAL A 705 -13.35 -1.31 -73.77
C VAL A 705 -14.40 -1.76 -72.74
N ALA A 706 -14.06 -2.75 -71.91
CA ALA A 706 -14.31 -2.80 -70.45
C ALA A 706 -14.05 -4.21 -69.89
N SER A 707 -12.95 -4.41 -69.16
CA SER A 707 -12.84 -5.58 -68.27
C SER A 707 -13.71 -5.33 -67.03
N ALA A 708 -14.84 -6.03 -66.92
CA ALA A 708 -15.65 -5.97 -65.71
C ALA A 708 -14.83 -6.45 -64.49
N SER A 709 -14.90 -5.68 -63.39
CA SER A 709 -14.34 -6.10 -62.10
C SER A 709 -14.91 -7.47 -61.70
N ALA A 710 -14.06 -8.35 -61.16
CA ALA A 710 -14.48 -9.64 -60.60
C ALA A 710 -15.55 -9.50 -59.49
N TYR A 711 -15.65 -8.30 -58.90
CA TYR A 711 -16.65 -7.92 -57.91
C TYR A 711 -17.29 -6.57 -58.33
N PRO A 712 -18.40 -6.58 -59.09
CA PRO A 712 -19.05 -5.34 -59.52
C PRO A 712 -19.63 -4.54 -58.35
N ALA A 713 -19.91 -3.25 -58.58
CA ALA A 713 -20.47 -2.31 -57.60
C ALA A 713 -21.96 -2.58 -57.29
N THR A 714 -22.29 -3.79 -56.84
CA THR A 714 -23.66 -4.25 -56.55
C THR A 714 -23.69 -5.09 -55.27
N ASP A 715 -24.87 -5.27 -54.67
CA ASP A 715 -25.05 -6.15 -53.52
C ASP A 715 -24.58 -7.60 -53.80
N GLY A 716 -24.74 -8.05 -55.05
CA GLY A 716 -24.23 -9.35 -55.51
C GLY A 716 -22.70 -9.40 -55.52
N GLY A 717 -22.05 -8.35 -56.03
CA GLY A 717 -20.59 -8.23 -55.99
C GLY A 717 -20.02 -8.13 -54.58
N ALA A 718 -20.63 -7.33 -53.70
CA ALA A 718 -20.29 -7.24 -52.29
C ALA A 718 -20.43 -8.60 -51.58
N ARG A 719 -21.54 -9.31 -51.78
CA ARG A 719 -21.76 -10.64 -51.22
C ARG A 719 -20.74 -11.65 -51.75
N SER A 720 -20.44 -11.66 -53.05
CA SER A 720 -19.42 -12.55 -53.64
C SER A 720 -18.01 -12.28 -53.08
N LEU A 721 -17.64 -11.01 -52.93
CA LEU A 721 -16.38 -10.58 -52.33
C LEU A 721 -16.28 -11.07 -50.87
N LEU A 722 -17.29 -10.77 -50.06
CA LEU A 722 -17.31 -11.10 -48.64
C LEU A 722 -17.40 -12.60 -48.37
N THR A 723 -18.11 -13.38 -49.20
CA THR A 723 -18.10 -14.85 -49.11
C THR A 723 -16.70 -15.39 -49.39
N LYS A 724 -15.98 -14.84 -50.38
CA LYS A 724 -14.62 -15.26 -50.72
C LYS A 724 -13.58 -14.84 -49.67
N ALA A 725 -13.72 -13.66 -49.08
CA ALA A 725 -12.86 -13.19 -48.00
C ALA A 725 -13.08 -13.95 -46.67
N GLY A 726 -14.31 -14.37 -46.38
CA GLY A 726 -14.64 -15.10 -45.15
C GLY A 726 -14.26 -16.58 -45.16
N THR A 727 -14.62 -17.32 -46.21
CA THR A 727 -14.58 -18.81 -46.23
C THR A 727 -13.18 -19.43 -46.43
N GLY A 728 -12.13 -18.64 -46.43
CA GLY A 728 -10.75 -19.08 -46.62
C GLY A 728 -9.87 -17.93 -47.01
N ALA A 729 -9.71 -16.97 -46.10
CA ALA A 729 -9.14 -15.64 -46.35
C ALA A 729 -7.84 -15.67 -47.17
N ASP A 730 -7.99 -15.39 -48.46
CA ASP A 730 -6.88 -14.99 -49.31
C ASP A 730 -6.38 -13.64 -48.78
N ALA A 731 -5.21 -13.67 -48.13
CA ALA A 731 -4.62 -12.47 -47.55
C ALA A 731 -4.35 -11.39 -48.62
N GLY A 732 -4.15 -11.79 -49.89
CA GLY A 732 -4.05 -10.85 -51.01
C GLY A 732 -5.39 -10.18 -51.33
N LEU A 733 -6.51 -10.90 -51.22
CA LEU A 733 -7.85 -10.32 -51.43
C LEU A 733 -8.23 -9.34 -50.32
N VAL A 734 -7.88 -9.65 -49.06
CA VAL A 734 -8.12 -8.73 -47.93
C VAL A 734 -7.23 -7.48 -48.04
N GLU A 735 -5.93 -7.64 -48.32
CA GLU A 735 -5.02 -6.49 -48.47
C GLU A 735 -5.38 -5.63 -49.70
N ALA A 736 -5.95 -6.23 -50.76
CA ALA A 736 -6.45 -5.48 -51.92
C ALA A 736 -7.65 -4.56 -51.61
N LEU A 737 -8.30 -4.70 -50.47
CA LEU A 737 -9.36 -3.78 -50.00
C LEU A 737 -8.80 -2.56 -49.25
N ARG A 738 -7.48 -2.44 -49.12
CA ARG A 738 -6.85 -1.35 -48.38
C ARG A 738 -7.07 -0.01 -49.11
N PRO A 739 -7.68 0.99 -48.46
CA PRO A 739 -7.93 2.26 -49.11
C PRO A 739 -6.63 2.93 -49.54
N ARG A 740 -6.66 3.54 -50.71
CA ARG A 740 -5.63 4.40 -51.27
C ARG A 740 -5.89 5.84 -50.83
N HIS A 741 -4.89 6.71 -51.00
CA HIS A 741 -5.01 8.15 -50.76
C HIS A 741 -6.29 8.76 -51.37
N GLU A 742 -6.54 8.46 -52.66
CA GLU A 742 -7.73 8.86 -53.42
C GLU A 742 -9.07 8.37 -52.82
N ASP A 743 -9.07 7.26 -52.09
CA ASP A 743 -10.29 6.70 -51.50
C ASP A 743 -10.71 7.45 -50.23
N TYR A 744 -9.75 7.94 -49.43
CA TYR A 744 -10.04 8.75 -48.25
C TYR A 744 -10.72 10.06 -48.65
N GLU A 745 -10.21 10.73 -49.68
CA GLU A 745 -10.80 11.97 -50.20
C GLU A 745 -12.18 11.75 -50.82
N ALA A 746 -12.42 10.60 -51.44
CA ALA A 746 -13.70 10.27 -52.07
C ALA A 746 -14.77 9.80 -51.06
N VAL A 747 -14.38 9.19 -49.94
CA VAL A 747 -15.31 8.72 -48.90
C VAL A 747 -15.62 9.81 -47.86
N PHE A 748 -14.64 10.60 -47.46
CA PHE A 748 -14.77 11.59 -46.38
C PHE A 748 -14.79 13.03 -46.89
N ARG A 749 -15.40 13.95 -46.12
CA ARG A 749 -15.35 15.38 -46.40
C ARG A 749 -13.94 15.96 -46.11
N PRO A 750 -13.55 17.09 -46.71
CA PRO A 750 -12.29 17.76 -46.41
C PRO A 750 -12.07 17.97 -44.90
N GLY A 751 -10.83 17.78 -44.43
CA GLY A 751 -10.48 17.74 -43.01
C GLY A 751 -10.58 16.35 -42.38
N PHE A 752 -11.67 15.61 -42.65
CA PHE A 752 -11.83 14.23 -42.15
C PHE A 752 -11.04 13.21 -42.99
N ALA A 753 -10.82 13.45 -44.28
CA ALA A 753 -10.06 12.56 -45.15
C ALA A 753 -8.60 12.35 -44.66
N GLU A 754 -7.88 13.44 -44.36
CA GLU A 754 -6.50 13.40 -43.87
C GLU A 754 -6.40 12.81 -42.46
N GLN A 755 -7.37 13.11 -41.58
CA GLN A 755 -7.50 12.48 -40.26
C GLN A 755 -7.69 10.97 -40.38
N ALA A 756 -8.60 10.52 -41.25
CA ALA A 756 -8.84 9.11 -41.51
C ALA A 756 -7.61 8.42 -42.10
N GLU A 757 -6.96 9.00 -43.12
CA GLU A 757 -5.77 8.42 -43.73
C GLU A 757 -4.65 8.25 -42.70
N ARG A 758 -4.33 9.31 -41.94
CA ARG A 758 -3.31 9.26 -40.87
C ARG A 758 -3.66 8.21 -39.82
N TYR A 759 -4.93 8.09 -39.45
CA TYR A 759 -5.41 7.08 -38.52
C TYR A 759 -5.21 5.67 -39.07
N TYR A 760 -5.65 5.38 -40.31
CA TYR A 760 -5.58 4.05 -40.91
C TYR A 760 -4.18 3.64 -41.37
N GLN A 761 -3.27 4.59 -41.60
CA GLN A 761 -1.85 4.32 -41.79
C GLN A 761 -1.13 3.99 -40.47
N ALA A 762 -1.52 4.63 -39.35
CA ALA A 762 -0.90 4.43 -38.04
C ALA A 762 -1.55 3.32 -37.19
N SER A 763 -2.79 2.92 -37.48
CA SER A 763 -3.59 2.04 -36.62
C SER A 763 -3.45 0.55 -36.94
N ALA A 764 -3.35 -0.26 -35.90
CA ALA A 764 -3.40 -1.72 -35.98
C ALA A 764 -4.81 -2.31 -36.24
N LEU A 765 -5.82 -1.47 -36.52
CA LEU A 765 -7.20 -1.89 -36.79
C LEU A 765 -7.45 -2.51 -38.17
N TRP A 766 -6.43 -2.65 -39.01
CA TRP A 766 -6.54 -3.38 -40.28
C TRP A 766 -6.87 -4.86 -40.02
N PRO A 767 -8.05 -5.38 -40.45
CA PRO A 767 -8.52 -6.68 -40.01
C PRO A 767 -7.79 -7.82 -40.72
N THR A 768 -6.72 -8.34 -40.10
CA THR A 768 -6.01 -9.53 -40.59
C THR A 768 -6.88 -10.78 -40.45
N GLY A 769 -7.07 -11.52 -41.53
CA GLY A 769 -7.95 -12.71 -41.56
C GLY A 769 -7.43 -13.93 -40.77
N PRO A 770 -8.26 -14.99 -40.63
CA PRO A 770 -9.58 -15.15 -41.26
C PRO A 770 -10.68 -14.30 -40.60
N TRP A 771 -11.71 -13.93 -41.37
CA TRP A 771 -12.85 -13.15 -40.88
C TRP A 771 -14.04 -13.99 -40.41
N ALA A 772 -13.98 -15.31 -40.58
CA ALA A 772 -14.99 -16.26 -40.15
C ALA A 772 -14.32 -17.50 -39.54
N GLU A 773 -14.91 -18.05 -38.49
CA GLU A 773 -14.53 -19.38 -37.96
C GLU A 773 -15.04 -20.51 -38.88
N PRO A 774 -14.43 -21.71 -38.88
CA PRO A 774 -14.81 -22.82 -39.77
C PRO A 774 -16.29 -23.22 -39.74
N GLN A 775 -16.98 -22.96 -38.64
CA GLN A 775 -18.41 -23.25 -38.42
C GLN A 775 -19.34 -22.15 -38.98
N GLN A 776 -18.83 -20.92 -39.11
CA GLN A 776 -19.59 -19.71 -39.47
C GLN A 776 -19.81 -19.60 -40.99
N THR A 777 -20.62 -20.51 -41.52
CA THR A 777 -20.84 -20.67 -42.97
C THR A 777 -21.90 -19.73 -43.58
N VAL A 778 -22.65 -18.96 -42.77
CA VAL A 778 -23.73 -18.09 -43.23
C VAL A 778 -23.31 -16.62 -43.19
N LEU A 779 -23.32 -15.94 -44.36
CA LEU A 779 -23.06 -14.50 -44.47
C LEU A 779 -24.35 -13.68 -44.36
N GLN A 780 -24.49 -12.93 -43.26
CA GLN A 780 -25.53 -11.92 -43.09
C GLN A 780 -24.97 -10.54 -43.47
N MET A 781 -25.70 -9.75 -44.27
CA MET A 781 -25.23 -8.46 -44.79
C MET A 781 -26.35 -7.42 -44.79
N TRP A 782 -26.01 -6.21 -44.34
CA TRP A 782 -26.85 -5.02 -44.30
C TRP A 782 -26.13 -3.87 -44.99
N LYS A 783 -26.88 -2.86 -45.45
CA LYS A 783 -26.35 -1.64 -46.04
C LYS A 783 -27.16 -0.43 -45.61
N ALA A 784 -26.55 0.74 -45.66
CA ALA A 784 -27.21 2.03 -45.56
C ALA A 784 -26.49 3.05 -46.47
N THR A 785 -27.22 4.02 -47.01
CA THR A 785 -26.59 5.14 -47.72
C THR A 785 -26.07 6.20 -46.75
N THR A 786 -25.18 7.06 -47.20
CA THR A 786 -24.67 8.19 -46.42
C THR A 786 -25.76 9.18 -45.99
N GLU A 787 -26.78 9.36 -46.82
CA GLU A 787 -27.96 10.21 -46.55
C GLU A 787 -28.85 9.57 -45.49
N GLU A 788 -29.03 8.25 -45.56
CA GLU A 788 -29.75 7.47 -44.56
C GLU A 788 -29.05 7.55 -43.18
N ILE A 789 -27.72 7.42 -43.16
CA ILE A 789 -26.89 7.55 -41.94
C ILE A 789 -26.96 8.99 -41.38
N GLN A 790 -26.94 10.01 -42.24
CA GLN A 790 -27.09 11.42 -41.88
C GLN A 790 -28.46 11.71 -41.25
N ALA A 791 -29.53 11.28 -41.91
CA ALA A 791 -30.90 11.44 -41.42
C ALA A 791 -31.18 10.59 -40.16
N GLY A 792 -30.51 9.45 -40.01
CA GLY A 792 -30.74 8.51 -38.90
C GLY A 792 -32.03 7.69 -39.03
N THR A 793 -32.62 7.63 -40.22
CA THR A 793 -34.00 7.14 -40.45
C THR A 793 -34.12 5.74 -41.04
N ALA A 794 -33.05 5.16 -41.59
CA ALA A 794 -33.17 3.88 -42.28
C ALA A 794 -33.32 2.67 -41.32
N PRO A 795 -34.26 1.73 -41.58
CA PRO A 795 -34.47 0.54 -40.74
C PRO A 795 -33.25 -0.37 -40.59
N ALA A 796 -32.26 -0.26 -41.50
CA ALA A 796 -31.01 -1.00 -41.44
C ALA A 796 -30.06 -0.47 -40.35
N LEU A 797 -30.17 0.81 -39.92
CA LEU A 797 -29.25 1.43 -38.96
C LEU A 797 -29.30 0.80 -37.58
N LYS A 798 -30.41 0.14 -37.19
CA LYS A 798 -30.47 -0.68 -35.96
C LYS A 798 -29.47 -1.83 -35.95
N TYR A 799 -28.99 -2.23 -37.14
CA TYR A 799 -27.92 -3.22 -37.31
C TYR A 799 -26.54 -2.57 -37.45
N PHE A 800 -26.39 -1.25 -37.46
CA PHE A 800 -25.08 -0.54 -37.48
C PHE A 800 -24.62 -0.18 -36.06
N PRO A 801 -23.31 -0.04 -35.81
CA PRO A 801 -22.80 0.45 -34.53
C PRO A 801 -23.26 1.88 -34.26
N GLY A 802 -23.63 2.20 -33.01
CA GLY A 802 -24.07 3.55 -32.62
C GLY A 802 -23.05 4.67 -32.91
N GLY A 803 -21.77 4.32 -33.13
CA GLY A 803 -20.74 5.25 -33.59
C GLY A 803 -21.05 5.91 -34.95
N TYR A 804 -21.77 5.25 -35.86
CA TYR A 804 -22.19 5.87 -37.13
C TYR A 804 -23.11 7.08 -36.93
N ALA A 805 -23.85 7.16 -35.82
CA ALA A 805 -24.66 8.35 -35.50
C ALA A 805 -23.81 9.60 -35.20
N LYS A 806 -22.49 9.45 -34.95
CA LYS A 806 -21.52 10.54 -34.81
C LYS A 806 -20.90 10.98 -36.15
N LEU A 807 -21.04 10.18 -37.21
CA LEU A 807 -20.40 10.39 -38.52
C LEU A 807 -21.23 11.21 -39.51
N LYS A 808 -22.32 11.85 -39.07
CA LYS A 808 -23.27 12.54 -39.96
C LYS A 808 -22.58 13.51 -40.92
N ASP A 809 -21.66 14.32 -40.40
CA ASP A 809 -20.92 15.29 -41.22
C ASP A 809 -19.56 14.81 -41.74
N GLY A 810 -19.15 13.57 -41.43
CA GLY A 810 -17.86 13.02 -41.85
C GLY A 810 -17.83 12.50 -43.29
N PHE A 811 -18.92 11.91 -43.77
CA PHE A 811 -19.01 11.28 -45.10
C PHE A 811 -19.41 12.25 -46.23
N ARG A 812 -18.93 11.97 -47.44
CA ARG A 812 -19.49 12.52 -48.68
C ARG A 812 -20.84 11.85 -49.01
N PRO A 813 -21.76 12.55 -49.68
CA PRO A 813 -23.02 11.97 -50.13
C PRO A 813 -22.84 11.00 -51.31
N GLY A 814 -23.85 10.16 -51.56
CA GLY A 814 -23.92 9.22 -52.68
C GLY A 814 -23.26 7.86 -52.46
N LEU A 815 -22.80 7.55 -51.24
CA LEU A 815 -22.09 6.32 -50.93
C LEU A 815 -23.01 5.29 -50.26
N VAL A 816 -22.75 4.01 -50.53
CA VAL A 816 -23.40 2.88 -49.85
C VAL A 816 -22.37 2.19 -48.96
N ILE A 817 -22.65 2.14 -47.66
CA ILE A 817 -21.79 1.51 -46.67
C ILE A 817 -22.39 0.16 -46.29
N TYR A 818 -21.58 -0.90 -46.37
CA TYR A 818 -21.97 -2.26 -46.00
C TYR A 818 -21.47 -2.64 -44.61
N ARG A 819 -22.32 -3.37 -43.88
CA ARG A 819 -22.00 -4.08 -42.63
C ARG A 819 -22.38 -5.55 -42.79
N TRP A 820 -21.56 -6.45 -42.26
CA TRP A 820 -21.82 -7.89 -42.35
C TRP A 820 -21.41 -8.66 -41.09
N LYS A 821 -21.88 -9.90 -41.02
CA LYS A 821 -21.50 -10.91 -40.02
C LYS A 821 -21.39 -12.28 -40.69
N TYR A 822 -20.52 -13.13 -40.15
CA TYR A 822 -20.55 -14.56 -40.41
C TYR A 822 -21.16 -15.26 -39.18
N THR A 823 -22.17 -16.10 -39.40
CA THR A 823 -22.88 -16.84 -38.35
C THR A 823 -22.95 -18.32 -38.70
N GLU A 824 -23.21 -19.15 -37.69
CA GLU A 824 -23.53 -20.57 -37.92
C GLU A 824 -24.97 -20.71 -38.46
N PRO A 825 -25.31 -21.81 -39.17
CA PRO A 825 -26.67 -22.06 -39.63
C PRO A 825 -27.67 -22.17 -38.46
N GLY A 826 -28.53 -21.17 -38.32
CA GLY A 826 -29.55 -21.09 -37.25
C GLY A 826 -29.19 -20.15 -36.09
N GLU A 827 -27.92 -19.76 -35.96
CA GLU A 827 -27.47 -18.85 -34.90
C GLU A 827 -27.54 -17.37 -35.34
N PRO A 828 -28.07 -16.45 -34.49
CA PRO A 828 -28.11 -15.01 -34.80
C PRO A 828 -26.82 -14.26 -34.38
N TYR A 829 -25.88 -14.94 -33.72
CA TYR A 829 -24.66 -14.36 -33.18
C TYR A 829 -23.42 -14.71 -34.04
N GLY A 830 -22.45 -13.79 -34.07
CA GLY A 830 -21.26 -13.91 -34.91
C GLY A 830 -20.46 -12.61 -34.99
N MET A 831 -19.18 -12.71 -35.40
CA MET A 831 -18.29 -11.56 -35.52
C MET A 831 -18.77 -10.60 -36.61
N ALA A 832 -18.68 -9.30 -36.34
CA ALA A 832 -19.26 -8.26 -37.18
C ALA A 832 -18.22 -7.27 -37.70
N PHE A 833 -18.32 -6.94 -38.98
CA PHE A 833 -17.45 -6.03 -39.69
C PHE A 833 -18.28 -4.99 -40.44
N ASP A 834 -17.72 -3.81 -40.67
CA ASP A 834 -18.42 -2.70 -41.32
C ASP A 834 -17.43 -1.75 -42.00
N GLY A 835 -17.95 -0.82 -42.79
CA GLY A 835 -17.16 0.18 -43.50
C GLY A 835 -16.66 -0.25 -44.88
N LEU A 836 -17.22 -1.31 -45.47
CA LEU A 836 -16.96 -1.67 -46.86
C LEU A 836 -17.75 -0.73 -47.79
N VAL A 837 -17.07 -0.09 -48.73
CA VAL A 837 -17.61 0.89 -49.68
C VAL A 837 -17.05 0.61 -51.08
N PHE A 838 -17.83 0.82 -52.13
CA PHE A 838 -17.31 0.85 -53.51
C PHE A 838 -16.99 2.30 -53.90
N VAL A 839 -15.74 2.57 -54.25
CA VAL A 839 -15.21 3.92 -54.51
C VAL A 839 -14.07 3.83 -55.53
N ASN A 840 -13.85 4.86 -56.35
CA ASN A 840 -12.76 4.91 -57.35
C ASN A 840 -12.59 3.65 -58.22
N GLY A 841 -13.68 2.95 -58.53
CA GLY A 841 -13.69 1.75 -59.36
C GLY A 841 -13.28 0.45 -58.65
N HIS A 842 -13.07 0.44 -57.34
CA HIS A 842 -12.76 -0.76 -56.56
C HIS A 842 -13.51 -0.81 -55.21
N TRP A 843 -13.37 -1.93 -54.48
CA TRP A 843 -13.93 -2.07 -53.14
C TRP A 843 -12.87 -1.69 -52.10
N ALA A 844 -13.18 -0.74 -51.23
CA ALA A 844 -12.30 -0.28 -50.16
C ALA A 844 -12.95 -0.51 -48.79
N LEU A 845 -12.15 -0.86 -47.78
CA LEU A 845 -12.60 -1.13 -46.42
C LEU A 845 -12.07 -0.08 -45.43
N PHE A 846 -12.97 0.60 -44.73
CA PHE A 846 -12.69 1.59 -43.70
C PHE A 846 -13.15 1.05 -42.34
N PRO A 847 -12.37 0.20 -41.66
CA PRO A 847 -12.86 -0.54 -40.49
C PRO A 847 -13.11 0.40 -39.29
N LYS A 848 -14.34 0.43 -38.78
CA LYS A 848 -14.77 1.27 -37.65
C LYS A 848 -14.56 2.78 -37.89
N PRO A 849 -15.19 3.40 -38.91
CA PRO A 849 -14.88 4.77 -39.34
C PRO A 849 -15.14 5.85 -38.28
N TRP A 850 -15.97 5.57 -37.26
CA TRP A 850 -16.23 6.50 -36.15
C TRP A 850 -15.10 6.57 -35.12
N LEU A 851 -14.10 5.67 -35.19
CA LEU A 851 -12.89 5.76 -34.39
C LEU A 851 -11.81 6.60 -35.11
N ALA A 852 -11.75 6.50 -36.44
CA ALA A 852 -10.88 7.33 -37.26
C ALA A 852 -11.30 8.81 -37.23
N LEU A 853 -12.61 9.06 -37.18
CA LEU A 853 -13.23 10.39 -37.11
C LEU A 853 -13.83 10.67 -35.72
N GLY A 854 -13.12 10.27 -34.66
CA GLY A 854 -13.47 10.66 -33.30
C GLY A 854 -13.42 12.19 -33.11
N PRO A 855 -14.13 12.73 -32.10
CA PRO A 855 -14.12 14.17 -31.80
C PRO A 855 -12.75 14.68 -31.37
#